data_AF-A0A2D5ASC7-F1
#
_entry.id   AF-A0A2D5ASC7-F1
#
_cell.length_a   1.000
_cell.length_b   1.000
_cell.length_c   1.000
_cell.angle_alpha   90.00
_cell.angle_beta   90.00
_cell.angle_gamma   90.00
#
_symmetry.space_group_name_H-M   'P 1'
#
loop_
_entity.id
_entity.type
_entity.pdbx_description
1 polymer ?
#
loop_
_entity_poly.entity_id
_entity_poly.type
_entity_poly.pdbx_seq_one_letter_code
_entity_poly.pdbx_strand_id
1 'polypeptide(L)'
;MSLQPASLNAPRRPGTRLLPCVVLGLLSASTQGQGLKLNAPLADAPGAGGQVTGMLEVTPDSTRLVYVADQDGDDIDRLFVTPIDGSGDPIPLVPSIVDGGDVTAFEITQDGSAVLYLADQITDGTFELFAVALDGVSPPLRLNQNPVPGGDVTEFAVSPDGSRAFYFADEETDGTFHWYSVATDAGSSPVRLTAAPLDFPETLVITPDSASVLFIADDDDNGLREIRRSPVDGSQPSVELAATTTDSFELSPDGQWALYLEDDLFSVAVAGGSPPVVLNDPVVNGGRVFEFTTHPDSSLVLYRAGGCPSGQAELFRVPIDRSASPTRLHAPFTIFNQTVDAFALTPAGDRVVFRGRLSLVMAPLDLFVVPLDASAAPLQLSTPATTSSNVEIFGVSPDSARAVYTVREGAGARELLSVPLDAGEPPTQISSDFPDAFGARFEFAAASRLIFEADQDQPLVAELYSVPIDGSQSATKLHPDLDADRVLGPWKVAPSGTDVVFRSDLDEVDTFEVYGVALALPGIPVKLNGPLTPGASVGSVADFRMAGDEPTFVYRADGDTATVLELYSITFETRKRAVRLNGPLSGGSVQSDWVISPDASRVVYVAFQDTFGVSELYSAPVDGSLASVKLNGPLVSGGNVGNTFSVGEQVFFSGRRFLAAGGRAVYLADQEESQTYELFSAPLDGSAAPVKLNGLLPVDGDVHADFVASSDGTHIVYRADQEVDNVHELFAAPIDGSAPPMKISGPLQSSGDVRTSIGSAGPPFSVSPDGAWVVYTADAEVDQQVELYSVPIDASLPAVKISGASVNASNIFNDAGPAFEISSDSTRVVYSADQDIDSTFELFTAPIDGSAPAVKVHPDFTPQMDVEDSFGFSPDGEYVVYIADELVDNRFELFSAPAAGGGPSIRLNAAVGPFGSVGISGRDGAFHITPDSRRVVFFAPGNNSLSIYSVPIDRSEEPIQLHQSSVSVSLDDVFLTGDSRHVFFLRKNVYVASIGTPLSARRLNPLLQAGESIQGFQVTPGGQSVAYRASLNGSGGSELYLSFVPSPHVRAPRPPASGGTTRIGR
;
A
#
# COMPACT_ATOMS: atom_id res chain seq x y z
N MET A 1 49.59 44.07 9.84
CA MET A 1 50.98 43.57 9.78
C MET A 1 51.09 42.32 10.66
N SER A 2 52.12 41.50 10.49
CA SER A 2 52.01 40.05 10.68
C SER A 2 52.75 39.44 11.89
N LEU A 3 52.47 38.15 12.10
CA LEU A 3 53.24 37.11 12.82
C LEU A 3 53.02 36.89 14.34
N GLN A 4 52.72 35.62 14.63
CA GLN A 4 52.81 34.90 15.93
C GLN A 4 54.29 34.48 16.21
N PRO A 5 54.62 33.50 17.10
CA PRO A 5 54.04 33.05 18.38
C PRO A 5 55.10 32.94 19.53
N ALA A 6 54.69 32.57 20.75
CA ALA A 6 55.55 31.96 21.79
C ALA A 6 54.73 31.13 22.81
N SER A 7 55.36 30.30 23.66
CA SER A 7 54.71 29.15 24.32
C SER A 7 55.16 28.79 25.76
N LEU A 8 54.48 27.78 26.35
CA LEU A 8 54.89 26.87 27.45
C LEU A 8 55.03 27.40 28.91
N ASN A 9 54.10 26.99 29.80
CA ASN A 9 54.27 25.84 30.72
C ASN A 9 53.16 25.70 31.80
N ALA A 10 53.00 24.50 32.38
CA ALA A 10 52.03 24.16 33.45
C ALA A 10 52.74 23.58 34.71
N PRO A 11 52.06 23.41 35.87
CA PRO A 11 51.62 22.04 36.22
C PRO A 11 50.37 21.84 37.14
N ARG A 12 49.62 20.76 36.86
CA ARG A 12 48.96 19.77 37.78
C ARG A 12 47.97 20.21 38.91
N ARG A 13 46.66 20.12 38.59
CA ARG A 13 45.55 19.26 39.16
C ARG A 13 45.75 18.55 40.54
N PRO A 14 44.68 18.29 41.36
CA PRO A 14 43.50 17.48 40.96
C PRO A 14 42.11 17.77 41.60
N GLY A 15 41.06 17.10 41.07
CA GLY A 15 39.65 17.10 41.55
C GLY A 15 38.81 18.26 40.96
N THR A 16 37.61 18.09 40.40
CA THR A 16 36.66 16.94 40.33
C THR A 16 36.17 16.76 38.87
N ARG A 17 35.44 15.67 38.54
CA ARG A 17 34.91 15.43 37.18
C ARG A 17 33.87 16.50 36.76
N LEU A 18 34.08 17.10 35.60
CA LEU A 18 33.07 17.70 34.74
C LEU A 18 33.14 16.97 33.39
N LEU A 19 31.98 16.68 32.80
CA LEU A 19 31.89 16.23 31.41
C LEU A 19 32.16 17.44 30.48
N PRO A 20 32.78 17.24 29.31
CA PRO A 20 33.05 18.34 28.38
C PRO A 20 31.75 18.79 27.70
N CYS A 21 31.59 20.09 27.50
CA CYS A 21 30.60 20.58 26.55
C CYS A 21 31.03 20.16 25.14
N VAL A 22 30.15 19.45 24.42
CA VAL A 22 30.21 19.44 22.96
C VAL A 22 29.87 20.85 22.48
N VAL A 23 30.57 21.33 21.45
CA VAL A 23 30.27 22.61 20.83
C VAL A 23 29.03 22.40 19.95
N LEU A 24 27.89 22.99 20.31
CA LEU A 24 26.79 23.13 19.36
C LEU A 24 27.31 23.98 18.19
N GLY A 25 27.32 23.39 16.99
CA GLY A 25 27.38 24.14 15.76
C GLY A 25 26.19 25.12 15.69
N LEU A 26 26.41 26.27 15.08
CA LEU A 26 25.36 27.27 14.90
C LEU A 26 24.42 26.84 13.76
N LEU A 27 23.45 25.98 14.08
CA LEU A 27 22.23 25.90 13.27
C LEU A 27 21.59 27.29 13.30
N SER A 28 21.75 28.02 12.19
CA SER A 28 20.99 29.24 11.94
C SER A 28 19.52 28.87 11.85
N ALA A 29 18.66 29.56 12.59
CA ALA A 29 17.22 29.36 12.49
C ALA A 29 16.78 29.66 11.05
N SER A 30 16.57 28.61 10.28
CA SER A 30 15.91 28.67 8.98
C SER A 30 14.57 29.35 9.17
N THR A 31 14.14 30.06 8.14
CA THR A 31 12.81 30.66 8.13
C THR A 31 11.74 29.59 8.38
N GLN A 32 10.53 30.04 8.70
CA GLN A 32 9.36 29.39 8.10
C GLN A 32 9.60 29.57 6.59
N GLY A 33 10.35 28.58 6.04
CA GLY A 33 11.36 28.73 5.02
C GLY A 33 11.70 27.47 4.23
N GLN A 34 12.99 27.26 4.02
CA GLN A 34 13.34 26.65 2.75
C GLN A 34 13.14 25.16 2.69
N GLY A 35 12.59 24.77 1.56
CA GLY A 35 12.51 23.40 1.16
C GLY A 35 13.87 22.90 0.88
N LEU A 36 14.31 21.99 1.73
CA LEU A 36 15.72 21.76 1.95
C LEU A 36 16.29 21.02 0.73
N LYS A 37 16.65 21.69 -0.40
CA LYS A 37 17.38 21.07 -1.57
C LYS A 37 18.35 20.06 -1.06
N LEU A 38 18.47 18.89 -1.65
CA LEU A 38 19.27 17.80 -1.14
C LEU A 38 19.75 16.85 -2.26
N ASN A 39 19.92 17.44 -3.44
CA ASN A 39 20.81 17.03 -4.53
C ASN A 39 21.92 18.08 -4.71
N ALA A 40 22.78 17.83 -5.69
CA ALA A 40 23.47 18.84 -6.47
C ALA A 40 22.88 18.87 -7.90
N PRO A 41 22.91 19.97 -8.68
CA PRO A 41 22.11 20.18 -9.93
C PRO A 41 22.55 19.36 -11.17
N LEU A 42 21.60 18.83 -11.99
CA LEU A 42 21.84 17.65 -12.87
C LEU A 42 22.14 17.99 -14.35
N ALA A 43 21.55 17.32 -15.34
CA ALA A 43 22.04 17.25 -16.73
C ALA A 43 21.67 18.45 -17.67
N ASP A 44 22.34 19.61 -17.51
CA ASP A 44 22.20 20.81 -18.37
C ASP A 44 22.48 20.56 -19.90
N ALA A 45 21.47 20.30 -20.72
CA ALA A 45 21.54 20.24 -22.20
C ALA A 45 20.20 20.67 -22.90
N PRO A 46 19.97 20.48 -24.24
CA PRO A 46 18.67 20.74 -24.92
C PRO A 46 18.02 19.60 -25.79
N GLY A 47 16.82 19.06 -25.45
CA GLY A 47 16.24 17.78 -25.98
C GLY A 47 15.21 16.98 -25.10
N ALA A 48 15.68 16.18 -24.13
CA ALA A 48 15.07 15.53 -22.93
C ALA A 48 16.13 15.46 -21.81
N GLY A 49 15.88 15.28 -20.52
CA GLY A 49 16.91 15.57 -19.49
C GLY A 49 16.42 15.53 -18.07
N GLY A 50 17.31 15.50 -17.10
CA GLY A 50 17.09 16.30 -15.91
C GLY A 50 15.83 15.98 -15.10
N GLN A 51 15.74 14.83 -14.45
CA GLN A 51 14.63 14.37 -13.64
C GLN A 51 14.99 13.56 -12.38
N VAL A 52 13.95 13.18 -11.65
CA VAL A 52 13.75 12.56 -10.32
C VAL A 52 12.30 12.09 -10.40
N THR A 53 11.82 11.05 -9.83
CA THR A 53 12.44 10.08 -9.03
C THR A 53 11.24 9.87 -8.08
N GLY A 54 10.41 8.87 -8.34
CA GLY A 54 9.06 8.73 -7.83
C GLY A 54 8.87 7.65 -6.81
N MET A 55 9.70 6.61 -6.80
CA MET A 55 9.52 5.35 -6.08
C MET A 55 9.98 5.41 -4.64
N LEU A 56 9.72 6.53 -3.95
CA LEU A 56 10.36 6.85 -2.67
C LEU A 56 10.31 5.76 -1.58
N GLU A 57 9.32 5.79 -0.70
CA GLU A 57 9.47 5.49 0.73
C GLU A 57 10.89 5.84 1.08
N VAL A 58 11.67 5.04 1.82
CA VAL A 58 12.69 5.51 2.76
C VAL A 58 13.70 4.24 2.96
N THR A 59 14.45 3.86 4.05
CA THR A 59 14.99 2.58 4.65
C THR A 59 14.91 2.57 6.23
N PRO A 60 14.55 1.52 6.99
CA PRO A 60 14.28 1.45 8.46
C PRO A 60 14.59 2.52 9.57
N ASP A 61 15.67 3.32 9.57
CA ASP A 61 16.13 4.02 10.81
C ASP A 61 15.86 5.53 10.95
N SER A 62 15.29 6.16 9.92
CA SER A 62 15.13 7.63 9.78
C SER A 62 16.40 8.49 9.69
N THR A 63 17.59 7.95 9.35
CA THR A 63 18.88 8.68 9.31
C THR A 63 19.78 8.64 8.05
N ARG A 64 19.43 8.00 6.94
CA ARG A 64 20.00 8.19 5.57
C ARG A 64 18.87 8.16 4.54
N LEU A 65 19.16 7.62 3.34
CA LEU A 65 18.30 7.50 2.16
C LEU A 65 19.00 6.88 0.96
N VAL A 66 18.26 6.29 0.00
CA VAL A 66 18.61 5.27 -1.01
C VAL A 66 17.88 5.58 -2.35
N TYR A 67 18.52 5.66 -3.53
CA TYR A 67 18.38 6.96 -4.25
C TYR A 67 18.20 7.15 -5.75
N VAL A 68 17.27 8.03 -6.13
CA VAL A 68 16.37 8.04 -7.30
C VAL A 68 16.29 9.41 -8.23
N ALA A 69 16.76 9.66 -9.53
CA ALA A 69 17.06 10.87 -10.46
C ALA A 69 18.16 10.79 -11.63
N ASP A 70 18.59 11.83 -12.41
CA ASP A 70 19.83 11.83 -13.33
C ASP A 70 21.15 12.52 -12.81
N GLN A 71 22.37 12.23 -13.29
CA GLN A 71 23.68 12.90 -13.00
C GLN A 71 24.37 13.18 -14.33
N ASP A 72 25.02 12.16 -14.87
CA ASP A 72 26.44 12.28 -15.26
C ASP A 72 26.65 12.07 -16.77
N GLY A 73 25.59 12.09 -17.56
CA GLY A 73 25.60 11.94 -19.02
C GLY A 73 24.19 12.07 -19.58
N ASP A 74 23.97 11.57 -20.81
CA ASP A 74 22.64 11.38 -21.39
C ASP A 74 22.10 9.94 -21.24
N ASP A 75 20.90 9.82 -20.69
CA ASP A 75 20.07 8.73 -20.17
C ASP A 75 20.70 8.20 -18.88
N ILE A 76 21.27 9.14 -18.10
CA ILE A 76 22.27 8.89 -17.06
C ILE A 76 21.98 9.61 -15.73
N ASP A 77 21.71 8.94 -14.61
CA ASP A 77 20.51 8.15 -14.30
C ASP A 77 20.72 7.25 -13.03
N ARG A 78 21.91 7.05 -12.38
CA ARG A 78 22.25 5.91 -11.45
C ARG A 78 22.50 6.25 -9.99
N LEU A 79 22.40 5.21 -9.19
CA LEU A 79 22.18 5.20 -7.77
C LEU A 79 23.27 5.65 -6.84
N PHE A 80 22.82 6.07 -5.65
CA PHE A 80 23.57 6.40 -4.46
C PHE A 80 22.68 6.23 -3.19
N VAL A 81 23.27 6.48 -2.00
CA VAL A 81 22.70 6.59 -0.63
C VAL A 81 23.30 7.82 0.05
N THR A 82 22.85 8.33 1.22
CA THR A 82 23.69 9.16 2.15
C THR A 82 23.02 9.63 3.49
N PRO A 83 23.75 9.95 4.60
CA PRO A 83 23.18 10.18 5.95
C PRO A 83 22.71 11.61 6.37
N ILE A 84 21.51 11.66 6.96
CA ILE A 84 20.89 12.60 7.93
C ILE A 84 20.86 14.11 7.62
N ASP A 85 19.70 14.74 7.83
CA ASP A 85 19.34 16.17 7.98
C ASP A 85 19.83 17.16 6.90
N GLY A 86 20.40 16.65 5.81
CA GLY A 86 21.16 17.44 4.85
C GLY A 86 22.65 17.58 5.14
N SER A 87 23.28 16.60 5.82
CA SER A 87 24.57 16.78 6.51
C SER A 87 25.86 16.52 5.71
N GLY A 88 25.81 15.73 4.62
CA GLY A 88 26.97 15.23 3.84
C GLY A 88 27.01 15.65 2.36
N ASP A 89 27.46 14.73 1.48
CA ASP A 89 27.13 14.70 0.04
C ASP A 89 26.97 13.22 -0.43
N PRO A 90 25.99 12.89 -1.27
CA PRO A 90 25.87 11.74 -2.17
C PRO A 90 26.84 10.58 -2.24
N ILE A 91 26.48 9.34 -1.93
CA ILE A 91 27.41 8.22 -2.11
C ILE A 91 26.94 7.25 -3.22
N PRO A 92 27.36 7.45 -4.49
CA PRO A 92 27.02 6.52 -5.55
C PRO A 92 27.79 5.26 -5.26
N LEU A 93 27.12 4.24 -4.74
CA LEU A 93 27.81 2.97 -4.56
C LEU A 93 28.04 2.35 -5.95
N VAL A 94 27.28 2.73 -7.00
CA VAL A 94 27.62 2.41 -8.38
C VAL A 94 28.64 3.38 -8.97
N PRO A 95 29.84 2.91 -9.31
CA PRO A 95 30.75 3.66 -10.17
C PRO A 95 30.47 3.46 -11.68
N SER A 96 29.89 2.33 -12.08
CA SER A 96 29.83 1.87 -13.48
C SER A 96 28.54 1.12 -13.84
N ILE A 97 28.05 1.32 -15.05
CA ILE A 97 27.12 0.41 -15.74
C ILE A 97 27.66 0.09 -17.13
N VAL A 98 26.99 -0.80 -17.87
CA VAL A 98 27.29 -0.99 -19.29
C VAL A 98 26.76 0.18 -20.12
N ASP A 99 27.31 0.38 -21.31
CA ASP A 99 26.61 1.13 -22.35
C ASP A 99 25.39 0.31 -22.84
N GLY A 100 24.43 0.02 -21.94
CA GLY A 100 23.14 -0.59 -22.24
C GLY A 100 22.10 -0.80 -21.12
N GLY A 101 22.43 -0.87 -19.83
CA GLY A 101 21.51 -1.33 -18.76
C GLY A 101 20.54 -0.39 -17.95
N ASP A 102 19.22 -0.65 -17.66
CA ASP A 102 18.20 0.15 -16.83
C ASP A 102 17.57 -0.53 -15.56
N VAL A 103 16.65 0.11 -14.76
CA VAL A 103 16.34 -0.23 -13.30
C VAL A 103 15.04 0.29 -12.58
N THR A 104 14.39 -0.41 -11.58
CA THR A 104 13.27 0.13 -10.68
C THR A 104 13.04 -0.21 -9.13
N ALA A 105 12.34 -1.29 -8.71
CA ALA A 105 11.76 -1.76 -7.40
C ALA A 105 12.64 -2.04 -6.10
N PHE A 106 12.11 -2.48 -4.92
CA PHE A 106 12.81 -2.26 -3.61
C PHE A 106 12.46 -2.98 -2.19
N GLU A 107 13.35 -3.73 -1.48
CA GLU A 107 13.39 -4.14 -0.01
C GLU A 107 14.76 -3.91 0.72
N ILE A 108 14.98 -2.86 1.54
CA ILE A 108 16.09 -2.83 2.53
C ILE A 108 15.64 -3.60 3.74
N THR A 109 16.15 -4.83 3.75
CA THR A 109 16.73 -5.49 4.92
C THR A 109 16.44 -4.70 6.20
N GLN A 110 15.37 -5.07 6.89
CA GLN A 110 14.64 -4.23 7.86
C GLN A 110 15.48 -3.70 9.06
N ASP A 111 16.78 -4.01 9.11
CA ASP A 111 17.78 -3.42 9.99
C ASP A 111 18.44 -2.13 9.44
N GLY A 112 18.09 -1.71 8.22
CA GLY A 112 18.68 -0.53 7.57
C GLY A 112 20.16 -0.74 7.24
N SER A 113 20.59 -1.93 6.81
CA SER A 113 22.01 -2.20 6.51
C SER A 113 22.35 -2.32 5.02
N ALA A 114 21.46 -2.86 4.20
CA ALA A 114 21.83 -3.41 2.91
C ALA A 114 20.73 -3.39 1.84
N VAL A 115 21.18 -3.28 0.60
CA VAL A 115 20.38 -3.37 -0.62
C VAL A 115 20.93 -4.46 -1.52
N LEU A 116 20.13 -5.49 -1.69
CA LEU A 116 20.14 -6.29 -2.90
C LEU A 116 19.60 -5.35 -4.00
N TYR A 117 20.00 -5.37 -5.26
CA TYR A 117 19.34 -4.65 -6.39
C TYR A 117 19.38 -5.36 -7.79
N LEU A 118 18.28 -5.96 -8.32
CA LEU A 118 18.14 -6.83 -9.54
C LEU A 118 18.80 -6.18 -10.77
N ALA A 119 19.79 -6.73 -11.52
CA ALA A 119 20.70 -5.82 -12.28
C ALA A 119 21.41 -6.10 -13.64
N ASP A 120 21.55 -5.10 -14.57
CA ASP A 120 22.41 -5.05 -15.84
C ASP A 120 23.72 -4.23 -15.87
N GLN A 121 24.82 -4.85 -16.32
CA GLN A 121 26.11 -4.13 -16.55
C GLN A 121 27.20 -4.99 -17.18
N ILE A 122 27.11 -6.30 -17.08
CA ILE A 122 28.12 -7.18 -17.69
C ILE A 122 27.76 -7.41 -19.15
N THR A 123 26.51 -7.19 -19.54
CA THR A 123 26.14 -6.83 -20.91
C THR A 123 24.99 -5.81 -20.89
N ASP A 124 24.87 -5.05 -21.98
CA ASP A 124 23.67 -4.29 -22.36
C ASP A 124 22.49 -5.23 -22.45
N GLY A 125 21.31 -4.74 -22.09
CA GLY A 125 20.08 -5.46 -22.30
C GLY A 125 20.28 -6.89 -21.85
N THR A 126 20.63 -6.98 -20.58
CA THR A 126 21.20 -8.14 -19.95
C THR A 126 21.32 -7.72 -18.51
N PHE A 127 20.26 -7.96 -17.71
CA PHE A 127 20.04 -7.47 -16.33
C PHE A 127 20.11 -8.38 -15.07
N GLU A 128 20.94 -9.44 -14.98
CA GLU A 128 21.18 -10.39 -13.86
C GLU A 128 21.18 -9.74 -12.44
N LEU A 129 22.32 -9.69 -11.73
CA LEU A 129 22.28 -10.16 -10.35
C LEU A 129 23.57 -9.83 -9.49
N PHE A 130 23.51 -9.04 -8.38
CA PHE A 130 24.60 -8.82 -7.34
C PHE A 130 24.07 -8.49 -5.87
N ALA A 131 24.66 -7.66 -4.96
CA ALA A 131 24.07 -7.17 -3.64
C ALA A 131 25.03 -6.27 -2.80
N VAL A 132 24.58 -5.30 -1.99
CA VAL A 132 25.45 -4.31 -1.29
C VAL A 132 24.99 -3.87 0.10
N ALA A 133 25.88 -3.20 0.84
CA ALA A 133 25.60 -2.45 2.05
C ALA A 133 25.57 -0.92 1.82
N LEU A 134 24.77 -0.21 2.62
CA LEU A 134 24.50 1.25 2.65
C LEU A 134 25.71 2.14 3.03
N ASP A 135 26.94 1.63 2.89
CA ASP A 135 28.12 2.11 3.61
C ASP A 135 28.96 3.15 2.87
N GLY A 136 28.75 3.33 1.56
CA GLY A 136 29.54 4.24 0.73
C GLY A 136 30.63 3.60 -0.14
N VAL A 137 30.92 2.31 0.04
CA VAL A 137 32.26 1.75 -0.28
C VAL A 137 32.27 0.27 -0.65
N SER A 138 31.36 -0.55 -0.12
CA SER A 138 31.32 -1.99 -0.35
C SER A 138 31.09 -2.26 -1.84
N PRO A 139 31.99 -2.97 -2.55
CA PRO A 139 31.74 -3.39 -3.91
C PRO A 139 30.71 -4.52 -3.85
N PRO A 140 29.59 -4.37 -4.53
CA PRO A 140 28.50 -5.33 -4.42
C PRO A 140 28.77 -6.74 -5.01
N LEU A 141 27.86 -7.68 -4.73
CA LEU A 141 28.14 -9.12 -4.57
C LEU A 141 27.17 -10.07 -5.30
N ARG A 142 27.62 -10.99 -6.19
CA ARG A 142 26.74 -12.03 -6.77
C ARG A 142 26.45 -13.18 -5.82
N LEU A 143 25.19 -13.50 -5.54
CA LEU A 143 24.77 -14.63 -4.68
C LEU A 143 24.78 -16.00 -5.45
N ASN A 144 25.72 -16.20 -6.44
CA ASN A 144 26.31 -17.42 -7.14
C ASN A 144 27.05 -17.16 -8.55
N GLN A 145 27.14 -17.79 -9.79
CA GLN A 145 26.65 -18.89 -10.72
C GLN A 145 26.98 -18.63 -12.28
N ASN A 146 26.12 -18.97 -13.28
CA ASN A 146 25.96 -18.40 -14.69
C ASN A 146 24.60 -18.73 -15.50
N PRO A 147 23.80 -17.77 -16.09
CA PRO A 147 22.61 -17.92 -16.99
C PRO A 147 22.73 -18.58 -18.37
N VAL A 148 21.58 -18.89 -19.02
CA VAL A 148 21.49 -19.47 -20.39
C VAL A 148 21.10 -18.42 -21.46
N PRO A 149 21.00 -18.72 -22.79
CA PRO A 149 20.81 -17.74 -23.93
C PRO A 149 19.38 -16.84 -24.29
N GLY A 150 20.07 -15.61 -24.07
CA GLY A 150 20.85 -15.01 -22.96
C GLY A 150 19.91 -14.45 -21.89
N GLY A 151 19.92 -14.95 -20.65
CA GLY A 151 18.70 -15.42 -19.97
C GLY A 151 18.16 -14.67 -18.78
N ASP A 152 16.87 -14.88 -18.55
CA ASP A 152 15.91 -13.98 -17.91
C ASP A 152 16.01 -13.89 -16.37
N VAL A 153 15.18 -13.09 -15.68
CA VAL A 153 14.94 -12.92 -14.22
C VAL A 153 14.14 -11.58 -13.95
N THR A 154 13.11 -11.38 -13.06
CA THR A 154 12.25 -10.13 -13.18
C THR A 154 11.32 -9.52 -12.03
N GLU A 155 11.54 -9.58 -10.71
CA GLU A 155 10.65 -9.04 -9.60
C GLU A 155 11.39 -9.15 -8.19
N PHE A 156 10.89 -8.79 -6.97
CA PHE A 156 11.45 -9.26 -5.65
C PHE A 156 10.76 -8.80 -4.31
N ALA A 157 11.16 -9.29 -3.10
CA ALA A 157 11.29 -8.61 -1.75
C ALA A 157 12.40 -9.27 -0.84
N VAL A 158 12.26 -9.38 0.49
CA VAL A 158 13.29 -9.93 1.43
C VAL A 158 12.65 -10.37 2.76
N SER A 159 13.37 -11.11 3.61
CA SER A 159 12.89 -11.44 4.97
C SER A 159 12.99 -10.29 5.99
N PRO A 160 12.16 -10.22 7.05
CA PRO A 160 12.18 -9.13 8.03
C PRO A 160 13.48 -9.06 8.87
N ASP A 161 14.27 -10.14 8.91
CA ASP A 161 15.61 -10.12 9.50
C ASP A 161 16.72 -9.67 8.52
N GLY A 162 16.35 -9.28 7.29
CA GLY A 162 17.25 -8.87 6.22
C GLY A 162 18.16 -9.97 5.67
N SER A 163 18.00 -11.21 6.13
CA SER A 163 18.95 -12.29 5.87
C SER A 163 18.68 -13.09 4.59
N ARG A 164 17.46 -13.03 4.02
CA ARG A 164 17.03 -13.89 2.91
C ARG A 164 16.41 -13.14 1.74
N ALA A 165 16.82 -13.52 0.53
CA ALA A 165 16.20 -13.14 -0.73
C ALA A 165 15.71 -14.39 -1.46
N PHE A 166 14.58 -14.32 -2.15
CA PHE A 166 13.90 -15.50 -2.67
C PHE A 166 13.46 -15.47 -4.16
N TYR A 167 14.30 -14.98 -5.11
CA TYR A 167 14.51 -14.60 -6.61
C TYR A 167 14.41 -15.37 -8.06
N PHE A 168 13.57 -15.11 -9.20
CA PHE A 168 13.21 -15.80 -10.60
C PHE A 168 13.92 -15.41 -12.04
N ALA A 169 13.97 -16.12 -13.28
CA ALA A 169 15.05 -16.59 -14.36
C ALA A 169 14.87 -16.67 -15.93
N ASP A 170 15.97 -16.90 -16.69
CA ASP A 170 16.41 -18.26 -17.17
C ASP A 170 17.91 -18.60 -17.00
N GLU A 171 18.22 -19.80 -16.46
CA GLU A 171 19.61 -20.27 -16.26
C GLU A 171 19.87 -21.80 -16.22
N GLU A 172 18.86 -22.67 -16.02
CA GLU A 172 18.94 -24.04 -16.55
C GLU A 172 18.14 -24.11 -17.85
N THR A 173 17.03 -23.36 -18.03
CA THR A 173 16.40 -23.21 -19.36
C THR A 173 15.63 -21.90 -19.54
N ASP A 174 15.88 -21.25 -20.67
CA ASP A 174 14.94 -20.41 -21.42
C ASP A 174 13.56 -21.06 -21.41
N GLY A 175 12.45 -20.33 -21.35
CA GLY A 175 11.12 -20.95 -21.28
C GLY A 175 10.55 -21.17 -19.89
N THR A 176 11.38 -21.05 -18.85
CA THR A 176 11.40 -22.09 -17.81
C THR A 176 11.75 -21.60 -16.37
N PHE A 177 10.97 -22.06 -15.37
CA PHE A 177 10.84 -21.45 -14.03
C PHE A 177 11.08 -22.58 -12.95
N HIS A 178 12.14 -22.51 -12.12
CA HIS A 178 12.38 -23.39 -10.95
C HIS A 178 12.81 -22.50 -9.77
N TRP A 179 11.87 -22.13 -8.89
CA TRP A 179 11.90 -20.86 -8.18
C TRP A 179 12.65 -20.62 -6.79
N TYR A 180 13.94 -20.91 -6.49
CA TYR A 180 14.70 -20.95 -5.16
C TYR A 180 14.80 -19.73 -4.17
N SER A 181 15.35 -19.95 -2.95
CA SER A 181 15.83 -18.97 -1.90
C SER A 181 17.36 -18.75 -1.82
N VAL A 182 17.90 -17.68 -1.20
CA VAL A 182 19.29 -17.54 -0.71
C VAL A 182 19.45 -16.66 0.53
N ALA A 183 20.61 -16.73 1.18
CA ALA A 183 21.08 -15.71 2.12
C ALA A 183 21.69 -14.46 1.43
N THR A 184 21.32 -13.26 1.89
CA THR A 184 21.69 -11.93 1.32
C THR A 184 23.19 -11.61 1.29
N ASP A 185 24.02 -12.45 1.91
CA ASP A 185 25.48 -12.35 1.96
C ASP A 185 26.22 -13.25 0.94
N ALA A 186 25.51 -13.88 -0.01
CA ALA A 186 26.03 -14.89 -0.94
C ALA A 186 26.65 -16.13 -0.26
N GLY A 187 26.43 -16.32 1.05
CA GLY A 187 27.01 -17.42 1.81
C GLY A 187 26.44 -18.79 1.43
N SER A 188 25.30 -18.79 0.73
CA SER A 188 24.66 -19.98 0.16
C SER A 188 24.52 -19.85 -1.36
N SER A 189 24.41 -21.01 -2.03
CA SER A 189 23.78 -21.07 -3.35
C SER A 189 22.26 -20.97 -3.18
N PRO A 190 21.53 -20.69 -4.28
CA PRO A 190 20.09 -20.94 -4.37
C PRO A 190 19.71 -22.27 -3.75
N VAL A 191 18.71 -22.24 -2.89
CA VAL A 191 18.26 -23.36 -2.06
C VAL A 191 16.94 -23.92 -2.52
N ARG A 192 16.85 -25.27 -2.49
CA ARG A 192 15.66 -26.05 -2.89
C ARG A 192 14.81 -26.54 -1.68
N LEU A 193 13.51 -26.24 -1.73
CA LEU A 193 12.41 -26.27 -0.75
C LEU A 193 11.14 -27.05 -1.21
N THR A 194 10.84 -27.09 -2.51
CA THR A 194 9.49 -27.37 -3.09
C THR A 194 9.08 -28.81 -3.42
N ALA A 195 7.92 -28.93 -4.09
CA ALA A 195 7.87 -29.54 -5.40
C ALA A 195 7.65 -28.63 -6.66
N ALA A 196 6.56 -27.94 -6.89
CA ALA A 196 6.12 -27.64 -8.25
C ALA A 196 6.80 -26.55 -9.08
N PRO A 197 6.57 -26.62 -10.41
CA PRO A 197 5.98 -25.71 -11.45
C PRO A 197 4.76 -24.76 -11.18
N LEU A 198 4.77 -23.55 -11.77
CA LEU A 198 3.92 -22.33 -11.74
C LEU A 198 3.62 -21.64 -13.09
N ASP A 199 2.47 -20.94 -13.21
CA ASP A 199 2.16 -19.96 -14.27
C ASP A 199 2.01 -18.45 -13.84
N PHE A 200 2.01 -17.99 -12.57
CA PHE A 200 2.08 -16.54 -12.28
C PHE A 200 2.76 -16.13 -10.93
N PRO A 201 2.51 -14.93 -10.31
CA PRO A 201 2.76 -14.63 -8.85
C PRO A 201 1.70 -13.92 -7.95
N GLU A 202 1.40 -14.17 -6.64
CA GLU A 202 0.19 -13.63 -5.89
C GLU A 202 0.31 -13.23 -4.34
N THR A 203 0.65 -11.96 -3.90
CA THR A 203 1.46 -11.17 -2.84
C THR A 203 3.09 -11.01 -2.52
N LEU A 204 4.25 -11.77 -2.20
CA LEU A 204 4.94 -13.16 -1.76
C LEU A 204 5.43 -13.50 -0.28
N VAL A 205 4.67 -14.03 0.81
CA VAL A 205 4.45 -14.05 2.42
C VAL A 205 5.28 -14.20 3.79
N ILE A 206 5.86 -13.21 4.53
CA ILE A 206 6.92 -13.45 5.57
C ILE A 206 6.44 -13.51 7.01
N THR A 207 6.68 -14.66 7.66
CA THR A 207 6.73 -14.72 9.12
C THR A 207 7.78 -13.74 9.67
N PRO A 208 7.44 -12.94 10.70
CA PRO A 208 8.40 -12.04 11.37
C PRO A 208 9.62 -12.73 11.97
N ASP A 209 9.59 -14.06 12.14
CA ASP A 209 10.75 -14.84 12.59
C ASP A 209 11.78 -15.15 11.48
N SER A 210 11.45 -14.86 10.22
CA SER A 210 12.28 -15.08 9.02
C SER A 210 12.76 -16.53 8.82
N ALA A 211 12.19 -17.50 9.53
CA ALA A 211 12.55 -18.91 9.45
C ALA A 211 11.50 -19.74 8.72
N SER A 212 10.27 -19.23 8.64
CA SER A 212 9.16 -19.89 7.96
C SER A 212 8.44 -18.96 7.00
N VAL A 213 7.89 -19.58 5.99
CA VAL A 213 7.80 -18.96 4.68
C VAL A 213 6.66 -19.75 4.03
N LEU A 214 5.58 -19.02 3.83
CA LEU A 214 4.18 -19.38 3.67
C LEU A 214 3.59 -18.36 2.72
N PHE A 215 2.48 -18.64 2.06
CA PHE A 215 2.32 -18.05 0.74
C PHE A 215 0.93 -18.27 0.16
N ILE A 216 0.77 -18.52 -1.16
CA ILE A 216 -0.23 -19.42 -1.80
C ILE A 216 0.31 -20.06 -3.10
N ALA A 217 -0.20 -21.23 -3.54
CA ALA A 217 0.27 -22.16 -4.61
C ALA A 217 -0.58 -23.48 -4.83
N ASP A 218 0.00 -24.54 -5.43
CA ASP A 218 -0.20 -26.00 -5.19
C ASP A 218 1.11 -26.58 -4.63
N ASP A 219 1.06 -27.79 -4.10
CA ASP A 219 2.20 -28.69 -4.16
C ASP A 219 1.84 -30.22 -4.09
N ASP A 220 0.81 -30.73 -4.81
CA ASP A 220 0.73 -32.17 -5.17
C ASP A 220 0.27 -32.65 -6.59
N ASP A 221 -0.41 -31.86 -7.43
CA ASP A 221 -0.91 -32.21 -8.79
C ASP A 221 -2.31 -32.88 -8.88
N ASN A 222 -3.30 -32.34 -8.16
CA ASN A 222 -4.61 -33.00 -7.97
C ASN A 222 -5.84 -32.35 -8.63
N GLY A 223 -5.81 -31.06 -8.92
CA GLY A 223 -6.97 -30.24 -9.25
C GLY A 223 -7.87 -29.85 -8.07
N LEU A 224 -7.38 -29.12 -7.06
CA LEU A 224 -8.03 -28.63 -5.83
C LEU A 224 -7.10 -27.49 -5.23
N ARG A 225 -7.43 -26.21 -4.88
CA ARG A 225 -6.53 -25.11 -4.32
C ARG A 225 -6.32 -24.82 -2.81
N GLU A 226 -5.15 -24.26 -2.47
CA GLU A 226 -4.20 -24.88 -1.56
C GLU A 226 -3.31 -23.95 -0.66
N ILE A 227 -3.21 -24.02 0.71
CA ILE A 227 -2.01 -23.47 1.47
C ILE A 227 -1.44 -24.24 2.71
N ARG A 228 -0.13 -24.01 2.94
CA ARG A 228 0.77 -24.64 3.89
C ARG A 228 2.08 -23.85 4.07
N ARG A 229 3.11 -24.48 4.66
CA ARG A 229 4.38 -23.83 5.05
C ARG A 229 5.66 -24.51 4.54
N SER A 230 6.59 -23.76 3.94
CA SER A 230 8.01 -24.16 3.81
C SER A 230 8.90 -23.56 4.92
N PRO A 231 10.17 -24.01 5.07
CA PRO A 231 11.18 -23.34 5.89
C PRO A 231 12.33 -22.77 5.05
N VAL A 232 12.64 -21.47 5.17
CA VAL A 232 13.47 -20.62 4.27
C VAL A 232 14.79 -21.19 3.74
N ASP A 233 15.34 -22.21 4.40
CA ASP A 233 16.61 -22.84 4.12
C ASP A 233 16.49 -24.20 3.40
N GLY A 234 15.31 -24.56 2.89
CA GLY A 234 15.08 -25.80 2.14
C GLY A 234 15.34 -27.06 2.95
N SER A 235 15.36 -26.95 4.28
CA SER A 235 15.72 -28.06 5.16
C SER A 235 14.66 -29.17 5.19
N GLN A 236 13.45 -28.88 4.73
CA GLN A 236 12.31 -29.80 4.61
C GLN A 236 11.51 -29.43 3.35
N PRO A 237 10.79 -30.37 2.72
CA PRO A 237 9.67 -29.99 1.87
C PRO A 237 8.65 -29.19 2.70
N SER A 238 7.84 -28.40 2.03
CA SER A 238 6.73 -27.72 2.70
C SER A 238 5.74 -28.74 3.34
N VAL A 239 5.05 -28.37 4.43
CA VAL A 239 4.12 -29.23 5.21
C VAL A 239 2.74 -28.60 5.46
N GLU A 240 1.63 -29.32 5.19
CA GLU A 240 0.22 -28.88 5.28
C GLU A 240 -0.02 -27.91 6.44
N LEU A 241 -0.72 -26.81 6.15
CA LEU A 241 -1.58 -26.21 7.15
C LEU A 241 -3.06 -26.64 6.95
N ALA A 242 -3.60 -26.71 5.69
CA ALA A 242 -4.91 -26.07 5.56
C ALA A 242 -5.84 -26.04 4.26
N ALA A 243 -7.12 -26.49 4.31
CA ALA A 243 -8.14 -26.65 3.21
C ALA A 243 -9.31 -25.62 2.89
N THR A 244 -9.20 -24.56 2.03
CA THR A 244 -10.30 -23.58 1.76
C THR A 244 -10.31 -22.71 0.45
N THR A 245 -11.18 -21.66 0.29
CA THR A 245 -11.10 -20.40 -0.52
C THR A 245 -10.37 -19.07 0.05
N THR A 246 -9.21 -18.54 -0.46
CA THR A 246 -8.49 -17.18 -0.43
C THR A 246 -7.20 -16.95 -1.40
N ASP A 247 -6.85 -15.83 -2.18
CA ASP A 247 -5.48 -15.47 -2.92
C ASP A 247 -4.86 -14.02 -3.65
N SER A 248 -4.32 -12.71 -3.32
CA SER A 248 -4.27 -11.29 -2.51
C SER A 248 -4.67 -10.73 -1.01
N PHE A 249 -3.79 -10.27 0.00
CA PHE A 249 -3.89 -9.65 1.44
C PHE A 249 -2.63 -9.76 2.45
N GLU A 250 -2.68 -9.60 3.84
CA GLU A 250 -1.52 -9.43 4.86
C GLU A 250 -1.52 -10.05 6.38
N LEU A 251 -0.36 -10.25 7.11
CA LEU A 251 -0.04 -11.19 8.31
C LEU A 251 -0.45 -10.86 9.77
N SER A 252 -0.68 -11.89 10.62
CA SER A 252 -0.62 -11.79 12.09
C SER A 252 0.79 -11.40 12.59
N PRO A 253 0.97 -10.31 13.37
CA PRO A 253 2.29 -9.79 13.73
C PRO A 253 3.19 -10.69 14.59
N ASP A 254 2.73 -11.84 15.09
CA ASP A 254 3.58 -12.86 15.73
C ASP A 254 3.96 -14.04 14.82
N GLY A 255 3.42 -14.08 13.59
CA GLY A 255 3.64 -15.16 12.64
C GLY A 255 3.21 -16.54 13.15
N GLN A 256 2.24 -16.61 14.06
CA GLN A 256 1.72 -17.88 14.59
C GLN A 256 0.35 -18.25 14.05
N TRP A 257 -0.44 -17.29 13.56
CA TRP A 257 -1.81 -17.52 13.08
C TRP A 257 -1.96 -17.21 11.60
N ALA A 258 -2.79 -18.05 10.98
CA ALA A 258 -2.53 -18.65 9.69
C ALA A 258 -3.77 -18.72 8.79
N LEU A 259 -3.88 -17.94 7.72
CA LEU A 259 -4.67 -16.77 7.99
C LEU A 259 -5.52 -16.23 6.82
N TYR A 260 -6.84 -16.38 6.76
CA TYR A 260 -7.49 -16.54 5.46
C TYR A 260 -9.03 -16.49 5.54
N LEU A 261 -9.79 -16.09 4.50
CA LEU A 261 -11.22 -15.69 4.56
C LEU A 261 -12.06 -16.41 3.40
N GLU A 262 -12.99 -17.39 3.67
CA GLU A 262 -14.10 -18.01 2.84
C GLU A 262 -15.54 -17.45 2.88
N ASP A 263 -16.10 -17.25 4.08
CA ASP A 263 -17.21 -16.31 4.26
C ASP A 263 -17.43 -15.64 5.66
N ASP A 264 -17.00 -16.25 6.79
CA ASP A 264 -17.62 -16.27 8.15
C ASP A 264 -16.87 -15.90 9.52
N LEU A 265 -15.84 -16.63 10.09
CA LEU A 265 -14.51 -16.21 10.71
C LEU A 265 -13.80 -17.32 11.62
N PHE A 266 -12.73 -18.09 11.24
CA PHE A 266 -11.93 -19.28 11.76
C PHE A 266 -10.38 -19.15 12.08
N SER A 267 -9.83 -19.60 13.21
CA SER A 267 -8.35 -19.63 13.47
C SER A 267 -7.57 -20.76 12.77
N VAL A 268 -6.33 -20.63 12.27
CA VAL A 268 -5.38 -21.80 12.23
C VAL A 268 -3.93 -21.42 12.59
N ALA A 269 -3.07 -22.40 12.85
CA ALA A 269 -1.71 -22.18 13.37
C ALA A 269 -0.61 -22.47 12.34
N VAL A 270 0.32 -21.52 12.16
CA VAL A 270 1.53 -21.59 11.29
C VAL A 270 2.40 -22.81 11.61
N ALA A 271 2.34 -23.32 12.84
CA ALA A 271 3.04 -24.53 13.27
C ALA A 271 2.47 -25.85 12.70
N GLY A 272 1.26 -25.81 12.10
CA GLY A 272 0.58 -26.94 11.48
C GLY A 272 -0.02 -27.97 12.45
N GLY A 273 -0.69 -28.96 11.87
CA GLY A 273 -1.20 -30.14 12.60
C GLY A 273 -2.41 -29.90 13.51
N SER A 274 -3.09 -28.76 13.39
CA SER A 274 -4.43 -28.52 13.94
C SER A 274 -5.33 -27.99 12.83
N PRO A 275 -6.57 -28.47 12.70
CA PRO A 275 -7.55 -27.85 11.82
C PRO A 275 -8.06 -26.54 12.44
N PRO A 276 -8.83 -25.74 11.70
CA PRO A 276 -9.22 -24.40 12.10
C PRO A 276 -10.19 -24.30 13.27
N VAL A 277 -10.31 -23.11 13.88
CA VAL A 277 -11.18 -22.84 15.04
C VAL A 277 -12.13 -21.63 14.94
N VAL A 278 -13.42 -21.89 14.72
CA VAL A 278 -14.49 -20.95 14.33
C VAL A 278 -14.63 -19.74 15.28
N LEU A 279 -13.92 -18.61 15.08
CA LEU A 279 -13.90 -17.37 15.90
C LEU A 279 -15.22 -16.63 16.08
N ASN A 280 -16.27 -17.03 15.39
CA ASN A 280 -17.48 -16.21 15.33
C ASN A 280 -18.77 -17.10 15.39
N ASP A 281 -19.84 -16.60 16.05
CA ASP A 281 -21.11 -17.26 16.44
C ASP A 281 -22.29 -17.17 15.42
N PRO A 282 -22.36 -18.03 14.40
CA PRO A 282 -23.04 -17.87 13.08
C PRO A 282 -24.21 -16.86 12.91
N VAL A 283 -24.17 -16.07 11.84
CA VAL A 283 -25.05 -14.87 11.70
C VAL A 283 -26.43 -15.13 11.11
N VAL A 284 -27.36 -14.25 11.44
CA VAL A 284 -28.80 -14.38 11.22
C VAL A 284 -29.27 -13.85 9.86
N ASN A 285 -29.98 -14.68 9.09
CA ASN A 285 -30.87 -14.33 7.99
C ASN A 285 -30.36 -13.98 6.56
N GLY A 286 -29.15 -13.43 6.29
CA GLY A 286 -28.80 -13.27 4.85
C GLY A 286 -27.42 -12.91 4.29
N GLY A 287 -26.38 -12.75 5.12
CA GLY A 287 -25.19 -11.96 4.82
C GLY A 287 -23.77 -12.52 4.95
N ARG A 288 -22.76 -11.70 4.65
CA ARG A 288 -21.34 -12.07 4.64
C ARG A 288 -20.37 -11.35 5.51
N VAL A 289 -19.15 -11.90 5.58
CA VAL A 289 -18.24 -11.57 6.66
C VAL A 289 -17.15 -10.51 6.42
N PHE A 290 -17.58 -9.47 5.68
CA PHE A 290 -16.91 -8.27 5.13
C PHE A 290 -15.92 -7.36 5.90
N GLU A 291 -15.34 -7.69 7.04
CA GLU A 291 -14.23 -6.93 7.62
C GLU A 291 -13.41 -7.93 8.44
N PHE A 292 -12.15 -7.67 8.74
CA PHE A 292 -11.17 -8.64 9.29
C PHE A 292 -9.98 -7.83 9.68
N THR A 293 -9.28 -8.27 10.73
CA THR A 293 -8.13 -7.51 11.19
C THR A 293 -7.28 -8.33 12.24
N THR A 294 -6.01 -8.02 12.64
CA THR A 294 -5.28 -8.57 13.85
C THR A 294 -4.69 -7.54 14.82
N HIS A 295 -4.78 -7.81 16.13
CA HIS A 295 -4.23 -6.94 17.19
C HIS A 295 -2.71 -6.99 17.21
N PRO A 296 -2.02 -5.87 17.50
CA PRO A 296 -0.56 -5.84 17.53
C PRO A 296 0.15 -6.81 18.50
N ASP A 297 -0.57 -7.58 19.33
CA ASP A 297 -0.04 -8.68 20.14
C ASP A 297 -0.50 -10.09 19.73
N SER A 298 -1.23 -10.22 18.62
CA SER A 298 -1.79 -11.46 18.05
C SER A 298 -2.58 -12.32 19.05
N SER A 299 -3.12 -11.78 20.13
CA SER A 299 -3.82 -12.56 21.17
C SER A 299 -5.34 -12.57 21.03
N LEU A 300 -5.87 -11.44 20.58
CA LEU A 300 -7.28 -11.13 20.45
C LEU A 300 -7.46 -10.17 19.32
N VAL A 301 -8.70 -9.98 18.93
CA VAL A 301 -8.93 -9.75 17.53
C VAL A 301 -10.34 -9.05 17.45
N LEU A 302 -10.55 -7.76 16.99
CA LEU A 302 -11.72 -6.83 16.61
C LEU A 302 -12.10 -6.22 15.16
N TYR A 303 -13.38 -6.27 14.61
CA TYR A 303 -13.87 -5.66 13.29
C TYR A 303 -15.34 -4.99 13.20
N ARG A 304 -16.34 -5.31 12.28
CA ARG A 304 -17.64 -4.55 11.92
C ARG A 304 -19.10 -5.09 11.41
N ALA A 305 -19.96 -6.02 11.88
CA ALA A 305 -20.70 -7.01 10.99
C ALA A 305 -22.25 -7.39 10.87
N GLY A 306 -23.10 -6.87 9.98
CA GLY A 306 -24.47 -7.41 9.90
C GLY A 306 -25.50 -6.56 9.19
N GLY A 307 -26.53 -7.24 8.71
CA GLY A 307 -26.69 -7.35 7.27
C GLY A 307 -28.03 -6.88 6.70
N CYS A 308 -28.20 -7.11 5.39
CA CYS A 308 -29.20 -6.53 4.50
C CYS A 308 -30.57 -7.26 4.34
N PRO A 309 -31.74 -6.77 4.81
CA PRO A 309 -32.14 -5.37 4.67
C PRO A 309 -32.84 -4.71 5.89
N SER A 310 -32.72 -5.23 7.12
CA SER A 310 -33.56 -4.70 8.23
C SER A 310 -32.98 -4.40 9.61
N GLY A 311 -31.72 -3.99 9.79
CA GLY A 311 -30.50 -4.24 9.03
C GLY A 311 -29.36 -4.36 10.01
N GLN A 312 -28.88 -5.57 10.31
CA GLN A 312 -28.92 -6.01 11.73
C GLN A 312 -27.60 -6.13 12.48
N ALA A 313 -27.33 -5.18 13.41
CA ALA A 313 -26.17 -4.30 13.26
C ALA A 313 -25.54 -3.52 14.53
N GLU A 314 -24.26 -3.78 14.90
CA GLU A 314 -23.61 -3.93 16.25
C GLU A 314 -22.02 -4.02 16.33
N LEU A 315 -21.47 -4.37 17.53
CA LEU A 315 -20.05 -4.59 17.95
C LEU A 315 -19.87 -5.77 18.95
N PHE A 316 -19.15 -6.86 18.64
CA PHE A 316 -18.84 -8.05 19.52
C PHE A 316 -17.44 -8.09 20.19
N ARG A 317 -16.84 -9.25 20.57
CA ARG A 317 -15.39 -9.41 20.97
C ARG A 317 -14.69 -10.80 21.19
N VAL A 318 -13.65 -11.25 20.43
CA VAL A 318 -13.02 -12.60 20.44
C VAL A 318 -11.45 -12.69 20.56
N PRO A 319 -10.90 -13.79 21.12
CA PRO A 319 -9.48 -14.19 21.00
C PRO A 319 -9.09 -14.88 19.68
N ILE A 320 -7.85 -14.74 19.20
CA ILE A 320 -7.36 -15.33 17.93
C ILE A 320 -7.45 -16.86 17.87
N ASP A 321 -7.36 -17.53 19.02
CA ASP A 321 -7.26 -19.00 19.19
C ASP A 321 -8.62 -19.67 19.49
N ARG A 322 -9.69 -18.88 19.42
CA ARG A 322 -11.07 -19.23 19.81
C ARG A 322 -11.27 -19.67 21.26
N SER A 323 -10.39 -19.30 22.18
CA SER A 323 -10.53 -19.65 23.60
C SER A 323 -11.77 -19.04 24.29
N ALA A 324 -12.44 -18.06 23.68
CA ALA A 324 -13.70 -17.48 24.16
C ALA A 324 -14.70 -17.17 23.02
N SER A 325 -15.96 -17.00 23.41
CA SER A 325 -17.03 -16.49 22.54
C SER A 325 -16.91 -14.97 22.32
N PRO A 326 -17.52 -14.44 21.27
CA PRO A 326 -17.51 -13.02 20.94
C PRO A 326 -18.33 -12.25 21.99
N THR A 327 -17.84 -11.07 22.42
CA THR A 327 -18.35 -10.28 23.55
C THR A 327 -18.92 -8.92 23.14
N ARG A 328 -20.25 -8.72 23.07
CA ARG A 328 -20.84 -7.42 22.67
C ARG A 328 -20.33 -6.22 23.48
N LEU A 329 -19.47 -5.40 22.86
CA LEU A 329 -18.82 -4.22 23.43
C LEU A 329 -19.78 -3.01 23.55
N HIS A 330 -20.98 -3.11 22.96
CA HIS A 330 -22.04 -2.10 23.06
C HIS A 330 -23.44 -2.68 23.29
N ALA A 331 -24.42 -1.79 23.39
CA ALA A 331 -25.82 -2.17 23.56
C ALA A 331 -26.38 -2.80 22.27
N PRO A 332 -27.09 -3.93 22.34
CA PRO A 332 -27.91 -4.40 21.23
C PRO A 332 -28.87 -3.32 20.75
N PHE A 333 -29.05 -3.12 19.43
CA PHE A 333 -30.13 -2.22 18.98
C PHE A 333 -31.33 -2.87 18.29
N THR A 334 -32.24 -1.98 17.95
CA THR A 334 -33.69 -2.19 18.01
C THR A 334 -34.44 -1.25 17.06
N ILE A 335 -33.72 -0.41 16.32
CA ILE A 335 -34.25 0.50 15.32
C ILE A 335 -33.41 0.36 14.07
N PHE A 336 -34.05 -0.13 13.02
CA PHE A 336 -33.76 -0.14 11.57
C PHE A 336 -33.01 1.09 11.00
N ASN A 337 -32.63 2.10 11.79
CA ASN A 337 -32.00 3.34 11.36
C ASN A 337 -30.67 3.63 12.07
N GLN A 338 -30.08 2.65 12.78
CA GLN A 338 -28.90 2.92 13.61
C GLN A 338 -27.78 1.83 13.69
N THR A 339 -26.79 1.69 12.79
CA THR A 339 -25.54 0.87 12.95
C THR A 339 -24.15 1.50 12.63
N VAL A 340 -23.37 1.05 11.65
CA VAL A 340 -21.90 1.05 11.79
C VAL A 340 -21.17 0.78 10.45
N ASP A 341 -19.91 1.22 10.32
CA ASP A 341 -19.24 1.65 9.08
C ASP A 341 -17.82 1.12 8.77
N ALA A 342 -17.13 0.63 9.79
CA ALA A 342 -15.79 0.03 9.98
C ALA A 342 -15.31 0.45 11.38
N PHE A 343 -14.00 0.35 11.61
CA PHE A 343 -13.29 0.60 12.85
C PHE A 343 -11.78 0.55 12.51
N ALA A 344 -10.84 0.98 13.38
CA ALA A 344 -9.44 1.41 13.09
C ALA A 344 -8.62 2.10 14.23
N LEU A 345 -7.54 1.57 14.85
CA LEU A 345 -7.20 1.82 16.29
C LEU A 345 -6.19 2.88 16.71
N THR A 346 -5.95 2.88 18.02
CA THR A 346 -4.68 3.32 18.56
C THR A 346 -3.86 2.11 18.99
N PRO A 347 -2.60 1.98 18.59
CA PRO A 347 -1.88 0.71 18.59
C PRO A 347 -1.39 0.29 19.96
N ALA A 348 -1.73 1.07 21.00
CA ALA A 348 -1.64 0.62 22.38
C ALA A 348 -2.71 -0.43 22.77
N GLY A 349 -3.54 -0.91 21.82
CA GLY A 349 -4.55 -1.96 22.05
C GLY A 349 -5.81 -1.47 22.77
N ASP A 350 -5.65 -0.81 23.90
CA ASP A 350 -6.60 -0.60 25.01
C ASP A 350 -8.10 -0.23 24.81
N ARG A 351 -8.59 0.20 23.64
CA ARG A 351 -9.94 0.80 23.43
C ARG A 351 -10.50 0.46 22.03
N VAL A 352 -11.70 0.95 21.74
CA VAL A 352 -12.30 1.08 20.40
C VAL A 352 -12.92 2.51 20.37
N VAL A 353 -12.77 3.33 19.34
CA VAL A 353 -13.09 4.80 19.31
C VAL A 353 -13.40 5.09 17.85
N PHE A 354 -14.62 5.37 17.39
CA PHE A 354 -15.05 4.50 16.27
C PHE A 354 -15.89 5.01 15.03
N ARG A 355 -16.73 4.22 14.28
CA ARG A 355 -17.79 4.78 13.35
C ARG A 355 -19.24 4.15 13.14
N GLY A 356 -20.36 4.90 13.39
CA GLY A 356 -21.84 4.57 13.52
C GLY A 356 -23.00 5.68 13.75
N ARG A 357 -23.72 5.80 14.94
CA ARG A 357 -24.73 6.86 15.51
C ARG A 357 -26.03 6.50 16.35
N LEU A 358 -25.99 6.22 17.68
CA LEU A 358 -26.91 5.38 18.54
C LEU A 358 -28.38 5.79 18.63
N SER A 359 -28.72 6.93 18.09
CA SER A 359 -29.96 7.61 18.37
C SER A 359 -30.83 7.63 17.13
N LEU A 360 -31.79 8.55 17.14
CA LEU A 360 -33.03 8.45 16.41
C LEU A 360 -32.90 8.65 14.89
N VAL A 361 -33.94 8.20 14.19
CA VAL A 361 -34.15 8.40 12.76
C VAL A 361 -33.98 9.88 12.39
N MET A 362 -33.11 10.16 11.43
CA MET A 362 -32.73 11.51 10.97
C MET A 362 -32.00 12.39 11.99
N ALA A 363 -31.50 11.83 13.09
CA ALA A 363 -30.24 12.35 13.63
C ALA A 363 -29.17 12.24 12.53
N PRO A 364 -28.14 13.09 12.52
CA PRO A 364 -27.23 13.10 11.41
C PRO A 364 -26.28 11.94 11.62
N LEU A 365 -25.18 12.27 12.27
CA LEU A 365 -23.84 11.93 11.89
C LEU A 365 -22.92 12.90 12.87
N ASP A 366 -21.57 12.53 14.69
CA ASP A 366 -20.55 13.02 15.68
C ASP A 366 -19.22 12.19 15.64
N LEU A 367 -19.13 11.10 16.41
CA LEU A 367 -18.05 10.12 16.75
C LEU A 367 -18.72 9.13 17.74
N PHE A 368 -18.03 8.41 18.65
CA PHE A 368 -18.31 7.94 20.03
C PHE A 368 -17.07 7.02 20.49
N VAL A 369 -16.92 6.41 21.69
CA VAL A 369 -15.74 5.55 22.13
C VAL A 369 -15.93 4.50 23.26
N VAL A 370 -15.43 3.25 23.13
CA VAL A 370 -15.41 2.14 24.14
C VAL A 370 -14.00 1.71 24.59
N PRO A 371 -13.86 0.98 25.71
CA PRO A 371 -12.72 0.09 25.98
C PRO A 371 -12.78 -1.27 25.25
N LEU A 372 -11.64 -1.73 24.69
CA LEU A 372 -11.52 -3.01 23.95
C LEU A 372 -11.90 -4.20 24.85
N ASP A 373 -11.75 -4.07 26.17
CA ASP A 373 -12.14 -5.07 27.16
C ASP A 373 -13.63 -5.09 27.54
N ALA A 374 -14.49 -4.35 26.84
CA ALA A 374 -15.92 -4.16 27.14
C ALA A 374 -16.23 -3.38 28.43
N SER A 375 -15.22 -2.82 29.11
CA SER A 375 -15.39 -2.41 30.52
C SER A 375 -16.26 -1.17 30.75
N ALA A 376 -16.52 -0.37 29.73
CA ALA A 376 -17.42 0.78 29.81
C ALA A 376 -18.42 0.78 28.65
N ALA A 377 -19.64 1.26 28.91
CA ALA A 377 -20.52 1.70 27.83
C ALA A 377 -19.96 3.00 27.22
N PRO A 378 -20.19 3.26 25.93
CA PRO A 378 -19.22 4.02 25.20
C PRO A 378 -19.58 5.52 25.10
N LEU A 379 -18.60 6.38 24.83
CA LEU A 379 -18.49 7.78 25.30
C LEU A 379 -18.48 8.84 24.17
N GLN A 380 -18.82 10.08 24.52
CA GLN A 380 -18.95 11.23 23.61
C GLN A 380 -17.78 12.25 23.65
N LEU A 381 -16.84 12.14 22.69
CA LEU A 381 -15.79 13.10 22.31
C LEU A 381 -16.32 14.38 21.63
N SER A 382 -17.53 14.35 21.07
CA SER A 382 -17.97 15.33 20.06
C SER A 382 -18.94 16.44 20.48
N THR A 383 -19.43 17.20 19.49
CA THR A 383 -20.27 18.40 19.67
C THR A 383 -21.33 18.55 18.57
N PRO A 384 -22.48 17.86 18.63
CA PRO A 384 -23.45 17.78 17.54
C PRO A 384 -23.83 19.17 17.00
N ALA A 385 -23.67 19.39 15.68
CA ALA A 385 -24.01 20.66 15.05
C ALA A 385 -25.40 20.56 14.41
N THR A 386 -25.57 21.11 13.22
CA THR A 386 -26.90 21.25 12.61
C THR A 386 -27.39 19.92 12.02
N THR A 387 -28.69 19.79 11.74
CA THR A 387 -29.31 18.52 11.31
C THR A 387 -29.01 18.15 9.85
N SER A 388 -27.79 18.40 9.43
CA SER A 388 -27.24 18.26 8.09
C SER A 388 -25.73 18.19 8.08
N SER A 389 -25.14 18.48 9.24
CA SER A 389 -23.73 18.40 9.52
C SER A 389 -23.44 16.91 9.70
N ASN A 390 -22.78 16.34 8.71
CA ASN A 390 -22.72 14.96 8.23
C ASN A 390 -21.27 14.54 7.91
N VAL A 391 -21.05 13.33 7.37
CA VAL A 391 -19.69 12.78 7.32
C VAL A 391 -19.33 11.73 6.16
N GLU A 392 -18.02 11.45 5.82
CA GLU A 392 -17.20 10.68 4.74
C GLU A 392 -15.60 10.55 4.98
N ILE A 393 -14.75 9.51 5.26
CA ILE A 393 -13.21 9.56 5.53
C ILE A 393 -12.71 9.78 7.03
N PHE A 394 -11.55 9.26 7.58
CA PHE A 394 -11.01 9.42 9.00
C PHE A 394 -9.56 8.78 9.39
N GLY A 395 -9.12 8.74 10.69
CA GLY A 395 -8.22 7.79 11.48
C GLY A 395 -8.24 7.87 13.05
N VAL A 396 -7.25 7.40 13.87
CA VAL A 396 -7.21 7.44 15.40
C VAL A 396 -5.91 7.87 16.23
N SER A 397 -4.79 7.15 16.60
CA SER A 397 -3.52 7.77 17.25
C SER A 397 -2.18 6.98 17.50
N PRO A 398 -0.88 7.26 17.08
CA PRO A 398 0.58 5.88 18.05
C PRO A 398 0.53 6.03 19.58
N ASP A 399 0.84 7.23 20.08
CA ASP A 399 0.74 7.59 21.52
C ASP A 399 -0.71 7.58 22.07
N SER A 400 -1.68 7.22 21.23
CA SER A 400 -2.99 6.74 21.65
C SER A 400 -3.93 7.78 22.26
N ALA A 401 -3.84 9.04 21.80
CA ALA A 401 -4.39 10.21 22.49
C ALA A 401 -5.31 11.23 21.75
N ARG A 402 -5.28 11.52 20.43
CA ARG A 402 -5.89 12.78 19.84
C ARG A 402 -6.48 12.78 18.39
N ALA A 403 -7.15 13.89 17.96
CA ALA A 403 -8.33 13.83 17.05
C ALA A 403 -8.88 14.99 16.09
N VAL A 404 -10.02 14.80 15.30
CA VAL A 404 -10.71 15.45 14.04
C VAL A 404 -11.88 14.64 13.20
N TYR A 405 -13.18 15.01 12.88
CA TYR A 405 -14.26 14.15 12.19
C TYR A 405 -15.43 14.72 11.23
N THR A 406 -15.37 14.70 9.88
CA THR A 406 -15.71 15.77 8.86
C THR A 406 -17.19 16.35 8.67
N VAL A 407 -17.59 17.19 7.65
CA VAL A 407 -18.76 18.19 7.74
C VAL A 407 -19.99 17.97 6.85
N ARG A 408 -19.94 18.23 5.54
CA ARG A 408 -20.81 19.25 4.89
C ARG A 408 -21.93 19.84 5.74
N GLU A 409 -21.79 21.10 6.14
CA GLU A 409 -22.94 21.89 6.54
C GLU A 409 -23.59 22.37 5.24
N GLY A 410 -24.38 21.46 4.67
CA GLY A 410 -25.06 21.67 3.40
C GLY A 410 -24.14 21.72 2.19
N ALA A 411 -23.56 22.89 1.94
CA ALA A 411 -23.07 23.32 0.62
C ALA A 411 -21.72 24.06 0.62
N GLY A 412 -21.13 24.34 1.79
CA GLY A 412 -20.09 25.38 1.98
C GLY A 412 -18.66 25.01 1.54
N ALA A 413 -17.64 25.61 2.15
CA ALA A 413 -16.20 25.28 2.00
C ALA A 413 -15.57 24.81 3.36
N ARG A 414 -14.43 24.09 3.38
CA ARG A 414 -14.29 22.78 4.08
C ARG A 414 -13.40 22.81 5.35
N GLU A 415 -13.87 22.38 6.52
CA GLU A 415 -13.25 22.86 7.79
C GLU A 415 -13.37 21.92 9.02
N LEU A 416 -12.32 21.72 9.84
CA LEU A 416 -11.79 20.46 10.50
C LEU A 416 -11.24 20.27 12.07
N LEU A 417 -11.90 20.32 13.32
CA LEU A 417 -11.51 20.71 14.84
C LEU A 417 -10.61 19.60 15.47
N SER A 418 -9.75 19.80 16.50
CA SER A 418 -9.06 18.68 17.23
C SER A 418 -9.53 18.29 18.67
N VAL A 419 -9.46 17.00 19.09
CA VAL A 419 -9.89 16.43 20.42
C VAL A 419 -8.85 15.52 21.07
N PRO A 420 -9.04 15.12 22.34
CA PRO A 420 -8.46 13.92 22.93
C PRO A 420 -9.44 12.72 23.06
N LEU A 421 -8.92 11.49 22.92
CA LEU A 421 -9.67 10.21 22.92
C LEU A 421 -10.29 9.82 24.29
N ASP A 422 -10.20 10.68 25.29
CA ASP A 422 -10.86 10.57 26.61
C ASP A 422 -12.02 11.57 26.78
N ALA A 423 -12.35 12.34 25.74
CA ALA A 423 -13.30 13.46 25.75
C ALA A 423 -12.98 14.59 26.76
N GLY A 424 -11.73 14.67 27.23
CA GLY A 424 -11.34 15.56 28.33
C GLY A 424 -11.32 17.06 27.98
N GLU A 425 -11.18 17.40 26.71
CA GLU A 425 -11.36 18.74 26.15
C GLU A 425 -12.36 18.65 25.00
N PRO A 426 -13.16 19.69 24.74
CA PRO A 426 -13.95 19.72 23.53
C PRO A 426 -13.04 19.84 22.29
N PRO A 427 -13.57 19.56 21.10
CA PRO A 427 -13.17 20.25 19.88
C PRO A 427 -12.30 21.53 19.91
N THR A 428 -11.23 21.57 19.08
CA THR A 428 -10.33 22.73 18.81
C THR A 428 -10.22 23.26 17.32
N GLN A 429 -10.85 24.40 16.89
CA GLN A 429 -10.94 24.92 15.49
C GLN A 429 -9.64 25.60 15.06
N ILE A 430 -9.17 25.32 13.85
CA ILE A 430 -7.82 25.60 13.35
C ILE A 430 -7.63 26.03 11.84
N SER A 431 -8.51 25.75 10.83
CA SER A 431 -8.80 26.47 9.53
C SER A 431 -9.83 25.72 8.62
N SER A 432 -10.15 26.28 7.45
CA SER A 432 -11.35 26.01 6.66
C SER A 432 -11.10 25.80 5.15
N ASP A 433 -12.09 26.03 4.27
CA ASP A 433 -12.02 26.21 2.80
C ASP A 433 -11.33 25.14 1.92
N PHE A 434 -12.13 24.33 1.20
CA PHE A 434 -11.65 23.33 0.24
C PHE A 434 -12.67 23.18 -0.92
N PRO A 435 -12.27 22.65 -2.11
CA PRO A 435 -13.14 22.34 -3.25
C PRO A 435 -13.15 20.83 -3.57
N ASP A 436 -14.27 20.09 -3.74
CA ASP A 436 -14.14 18.63 -3.82
C ASP A 436 -13.25 18.15 -4.96
N ALA A 437 -13.58 18.58 -6.18
CA ALA A 437 -12.97 18.53 -7.52
C ALA A 437 -11.88 17.49 -7.91
N PHE A 438 -11.42 16.68 -6.98
CA PHE A 438 -10.13 15.99 -7.01
C PHE A 438 -10.01 14.93 -5.87
N GLY A 439 -10.55 15.23 -4.68
CA GLY A 439 -10.70 14.32 -3.51
C GLY A 439 -10.35 14.91 -2.13
N ALA A 440 -11.14 14.85 -1.05
CA ALA A 440 -10.69 15.36 0.29
C ALA A 440 -10.61 14.25 1.35
N ARG A 441 -9.61 14.36 2.23
CA ARG A 441 -8.63 13.28 2.46
C ARG A 441 -7.95 13.43 3.88
N PHE A 442 -7.02 12.62 4.47
CA PHE A 442 -6.15 12.80 5.72
C PHE A 442 -4.61 12.29 5.52
N GLU A 443 -3.62 11.66 6.28
CA GLU A 443 -2.13 11.23 6.09
C GLU A 443 -1.18 11.51 7.27
N PHE A 444 -1.22 10.62 8.26
CA PHE A 444 -0.65 10.71 9.59
C PHE A 444 0.85 10.83 9.51
N ALA A 445 1.35 11.84 10.20
CA ALA A 445 2.77 12.13 10.16
C ALA A 445 3.33 12.56 11.50
N ALA A 446 2.57 12.37 12.59
CA ALA A 446 3.07 12.29 13.97
C ALA A 446 1.99 11.93 14.97
N ALA A 447 2.46 11.58 16.17
CA ALA A 447 1.74 11.66 17.45
C ALA A 447 1.13 13.05 17.74
N SER A 448 1.36 14.04 16.87
CA SER A 448 1.46 15.43 17.32
C SER A 448 1.29 16.53 16.25
N ARG A 449 1.54 16.23 14.97
CA ARG A 449 1.46 17.16 13.82
C ARG A 449 1.24 16.34 12.50
N LEU A 450 1.12 16.97 11.31
CA LEU A 450 -0.11 16.85 10.48
C LEU A 450 0.15 17.22 8.95
N ILE A 451 -0.30 16.52 7.85
CA ILE A 451 -0.46 16.95 6.39
C ILE A 451 -1.78 16.37 5.67
N PHE A 452 -2.38 16.85 4.54
CA PHE A 452 -3.43 16.20 3.61
C PHE A 452 -3.89 16.78 2.22
N GLU A 453 -4.96 17.62 1.93
CA GLU A 453 -5.38 18.21 0.57
C GLU A 453 -6.57 19.26 0.27
N ALA A 454 -6.36 20.54 -0.23
CA ALA A 454 -7.38 21.68 -0.53
C ALA A 454 -7.11 23.19 -0.93
N ASP A 455 -8.05 24.16 -0.83
CA ASP A 455 -8.05 25.55 -1.43
C ASP A 455 -8.51 26.65 -0.42
N GLN A 456 -7.61 27.48 0.15
CA GLN A 456 -7.99 28.69 0.94
C GLN A 456 -7.35 30.02 0.47
N ASP A 457 -6.70 30.07 -0.69
CA ASP A 457 -6.18 31.30 -1.32
C ASP A 457 -6.59 31.44 -2.80
N GLN A 458 -6.60 30.37 -3.59
CA GLN A 458 -6.73 30.42 -5.05
C GLN A 458 -7.85 29.47 -5.56
N PRO A 459 -9.03 30.00 -5.92
CA PRO A 459 -10.21 29.17 -6.18
C PRO A 459 -10.08 28.13 -7.30
N LEU A 460 -10.58 26.91 -7.03
CA LEU A 460 -10.46 25.68 -7.84
C LEU A 460 -9.01 25.20 -8.01
N VAL A 461 -8.10 25.80 -7.28
CA VAL A 461 -6.67 25.74 -7.48
C VAL A 461 -6.09 25.51 -6.09
N ALA A 462 -6.14 24.26 -5.69
CA ALA A 462 -5.86 23.88 -4.33
C ALA A 462 -4.39 24.27 -3.94
N GLU A 463 -4.18 24.86 -2.75
CA GLU A 463 -2.90 25.20 -2.09
C GLU A 463 -2.84 24.61 -0.65
N LEU A 464 -1.72 24.59 0.07
CA LEU A 464 -1.21 23.25 0.50
C LEU A 464 -0.77 23.10 1.97
N TYR A 465 -1.18 22.09 2.79
CA TYR A 465 -1.30 22.21 4.29
C TYR A 465 -0.65 21.21 5.37
N SER A 466 -0.03 21.71 6.46
CA SER A 466 0.61 21.00 7.62
C SER A 466 0.67 21.78 8.96
N VAL A 467 0.46 21.18 10.16
CA VAL A 467 0.44 21.96 11.43
C VAL A 467 0.14 21.22 12.77
N PRO A 468 0.31 21.70 14.04
CA PRO A 468 0.06 20.84 15.21
C PRO A 468 -1.37 20.30 15.36
N ILE A 469 -1.49 19.03 15.80
CA ILE A 469 -2.77 18.36 16.09
C ILE A 469 -3.54 19.16 17.13
N ASP A 470 -2.83 19.59 18.18
CA ASP A 470 -3.40 19.89 19.49
C ASP A 470 -4.25 21.16 19.57
N GLY A 471 -4.21 21.99 18.52
CA GLY A 471 -4.75 23.34 18.51
C GLY A 471 -3.74 24.47 18.33
N SER A 472 -2.43 24.24 18.42
CA SER A 472 -1.50 25.31 18.90
C SER A 472 -0.97 26.39 17.94
N GLN A 473 -0.86 26.21 16.61
CA GLN A 473 -0.23 27.20 15.69
C GLN A 473 -0.97 27.30 14.37
N SER A 474 -1.36 28.47 13.83
CA SER A 474 -2.06 28.59 12.53
C SER A 474 -1.33 28.02 11.31
N ALA A 475 -2.04 28.02 10.18
CA ALA A 475 -1.66 27.39 8.94
C ALA A 475 -0.30 27.86 8.39
N THR A 476 0.71 26.97 8.30
CA THR A 476 2.12 27.35 8.23
C THR A 476 2.79 27.46 6.84
N LYS A 477 2.14 27.93 5.77
CA LYS A 477 2.73 28.42 4.48
C LYS A 477 4.23 28.07 4.13
N LEU A 478 4.51 27.15 3.17
CA LEU A 478 5.81 26.67 2.61
C LEU A 478 6.32 26.83 1.10
N HIS A 479 5.66 27.36 0.04
CA HIS A 479 6.23 27.91 -1.25
C HIS A 479 5.34 28.94 -2.00
N PRO A 480 5.78 29.83 -2.92
CA PRO A 480 5.11 31.15 -3.14
C PRO A 480 4.14 31.40 -4.36
N ASP A 481 2.84 31.11 -4.15
CA ASP A 481 1.63 31.79 -4.72
C ASP A 481 1.00 31.38 -6.10
N LEU A 482 -0.26 30.86 -6.16
CA LEU A 482 -0.88 29.96 -7.18
C LEU A 482 -1.69 30.66 -8.28
N ASP A 483 -1.09 31.08 -9.37
CA ASP A 483 -1.87 31.41 -10.57
C ASP A 483 -2.57 30.17 -11.18
N ALA A 484 -3.48 30.38 -12.14
CA ALA A 484 -4.51 29.39 -12.47
C ALA A 484 -4.02 28.22 -13.34
N ASP A 485 -2.97 28.39 -14.13
CA ASP A 485 -2.54 27.45 -15.19
C ASP A 485 -1.79 26.23 -14.64
N ARG A 486 -2.03 25.86 -13.37
CA ARG A 486 -1.29 24.88 -12.59
C ARG A 486 -2.16 23.61 -12.34
N VAL A 487 -1.73 22.35 -12.53
CA VAL A 487 -2.66 21.16 -12.56
C VAL A 487 -2.17 19.83 -11.91
N LEU A 488 -2.87 19.23 -10.94
CA LEU A 488 -2.43 18.06 -10.12
C LEU A 488 -2.56 16.58 -10.59
N GLY A 489 -1.96 15.60 -9.84
CA GLY A 489 -2.06 14.11 -9.90
C GLY A 489 -1.73 13.32 -8.55
N PRO A 490 -1.35 12.01 -8.50
CA PRO A 490 -1.50 10.92 -7.41
C PRO A 490 -0.74 10.88 -6.01
N TRP A 491 -0.98 9.82 -5.09
CA TRP A 491 -0.10 9.21 -3.94
C TRP A 491 -0.56 8.39 -2.57
N LYS A 492 0.30 8.19 -1.47
CA LYS A 492 0.31 7.61 0.01
C LYS A 492 1.53 8.18 0.95
N VAL A 493 2.17 7.95 2.18
CA VAL A 493 3.43 8.80 2.61
C VAL A 493 4.79 8.68 3.52
N ALA A 494 5.99 8.80 2.94
CA ALA A 494 7.35 8.79 3.56
C ALA A 494 7.61 8.36 5.02
N PRO A 495 7.81 7.05 5.27
CA PRO A 495 8.46 6.43 6.43
C PRO A 495 9.39 7.11 7.51
N SER A 496 10.03 8.29 7.43
CA SER A 496 11.06 8.65 8.47
C SER A 496 10.60 9.53 9.66
N GLY A 497 11.25 10.67 9.94
CA GLY A 497 10.94 11.60 11.04
C GLY A 497 10.92 13.10 10.66
N THR A 498 10.90 13.39 9.36
CA THR A 498 11.60 14.55 8.82
C THR A 498 11.08 15.10 7.46
N ASP A 499 10.01 14.61 6.76
CA ASP A 499 9.90 14.62 5.27
C ASP A 499 8.89 15.39 4.28
N VAL A 500 7.55 15.53 4.33
CA VAL A 500 6.55 15.93 3.20
C VAL A 500 6.82 15.86 1.66
N VAL A 501 6.15 14.96 0.78
CA VAL A 501 5.99 14.66 -0.77
C VAL A 501 4.87 15.46 -1.54
N PHE A 502 4.93 15.74 -2.90
CA PHE A 502 4.19 16.84 -3.68
C PHE A 502 4.28 16.98 -5.31
N ARG A 503 4.53 16.09 -6.34
CA ARG A 503 4.90 16.40 -7.85
C ARG A 503 4.32 17.63 -8.68
N SER A 504 4.89 18.85 -8.81
CA SER A 504 4.13 20.13 -9.14
C SER A 504 4.66 21.25 -10.10
N ASP A 505 4.35 21.44 -11.40
CA ASP A 505 4.98 22.30 -12.51
C ASP A 505 5.98 23.51 -12.29
N LEU A 506 6.05 24.19 -11.14
CA LEU A 506 6.59 25.52 -10.76
C LEU A 506 7.10 26.39 -11.90
N ASP A 507 8.30 26.95 -11.89
CA ASP A 507 8.66 28.17 -12.65
C ASP A 507 8.19 28.35 -14.13
N GLU A 508 7.76 27.32 -14.89
CA GLU A 508 7.09 27.41 -16.22
C GLU A 508 6.09 26.21 -16.40
N VAL A 509 5.32 26.10 -17.50
CA VAL A 509 4.04 25.35 -17.61
C VAL A 509 4.13 23.97 -18.30
N ASP A 510 3.14 23.10 -18.09
CA ASP A 510 2.91 21.81 -18.78
C ASP A 510 4.07 20.82 -18.59
N THR A 511 4.35 20.48 -17.33
CA THR A 511 5.68 19.97 -16.91
C THR A 511 5.65 19.33 -15.54
N PHE A 512 6.35 18.21 -15.32
CA PHE A 512 6.06 17.32 -14.20
C PHE A 512 7.25 16.86 -13.33
N GLU A 513 8.23 17.77 -13.14
CA GLU A 513 9.23 17.88 -12.04
C GLU A 513 8.84 17.42 -10.55
N VAL A 514 9.80 17.01 -9.69
CA VAL A 514 9.74 16.53 -8.26
C VAL A 514 10.45 17.58 -7.31
N TYR A 515 10.14 17.82 -6.01
CA TYR A 515 10.63 18.94 -5.12
C TYR A 515 10.44 18.60 -3.69
N GLY A 516 10.47 19.53 -2.76
CA GLY A 516 10.31 19.35 -1.36
C GLY A 516 9.83 20.52 -0.61
N VAL A 517 9.65 20.27 0.67
CA VAL A 517 9.97 21.34 1.58
C VAL A 517 10.42 20.80 2.91
N ALA A 518 10.96 21.66 3.77
CA ALA A 518 11.18 21.36 5.17
C ALA A 518 10.09 21.94 6.08
N LEU A 519 9.70 21.22 7.13
CA LEU A 519 8.54 21.54 7.97
C LEU A 519 9.01 21.96 9.36
N ALA A 520 10.19 21.50 9.80
CA ALA A 520 11.01 22.24 10.76
C ALA A 520 11.31 23.65 10.22
N LEU A 521 11.41 23.79 8.90
CA LEU A 521 11.77 25.03 8.20
C LEU A 521 10.66 25.47 7.20
N PRO A 522 9.42 25.80 7.62
CA PRO A 522 8.23 25.79 6.75
C PRO A 522 7.93 27.05 5.86
N GLY A 523 8.39 27.19 4.59
CA GLY A 523 8.34 28.48 3.77
C GLY A 523 8.58 28.58 2.22
N ILE A 524 9.67 28.06 1.59
CA ILE A 524 9.95 28.05 0.10
C ILE A 524 10.97 26.93 -0.34
N PRO A 525 10.63 25.82 -1.02
CA PRO A 525 11.40 25.06 -2.01
C PRO A 525 12.78 25.44 -2.54
N VAL A 526 13.61 24.41 -2.74
CA VAL A 526 14.86 24.46 -3.52
C VAL A 526 15.17 23.12 -4.25
N LYS A 527 15.11 23.14 -5.60
CA LYS A 527 15.43 22.14 -6.65
C LYS A 527 16.26 20.81 -6.30
N LEU A 528 15.89 19.54 -6.67
CA LEU A 528 16.64 18.24 -7.04
C LEU A 528 16.99 17.57 -8.51
N ASN A 529 16.41 17.83 -9.72
CA ASN A 529 16.67 17.51 -11.15
C ASN A 529 17.90 18.16 -11.82
N GLY A 530 18.24 17.61 -12.96
CA GLY A 530 18.81 18.42 -14.00
C GLY A 530 17.79 19.45 -14.45
N PRO A 531 18.13 20.72 -14.66
CA PRO A 531 17.80 21.26 -15.99
C PRO A 531 17.56 20.15 -17.02
N LEU A 532 16.30 19.97 -17.38
CA LEU A 532 15.92 19.08 -18.46
C LEU A 532 16.58 19.57 -19.73
N THR A 533 16.65 18.66 -20.69
CA THR A 533 16.84 19.03 -22.05
C THR A 533 15.41 19.17 -22.68
N PRO A 534 14.98 20.33 -23.26
CA PRO A 534 13.57 20.52 -23.70
C PRO A 534 13.14 19.88 -25.05
N GLY A 535 11.98 19.23 -25.06
CA GLY A 535 11.49 18.34 -26.13
C GLY A 535 10.20 18.74 -26.88
N ALA A 536 9.71 17.82 -27.73
CA ALA A 536 8.52 18.03 -28.58
C ALA A 536 7.20 17.59 -27.91
N SER A 537 7.28 16.61 -27.02
CA SER A 537 6.46 16.51 -25.82
C SER A 537 7.30 17.11 -24.68
N VAL A 538 6.69 17.75 -23.69
CA VAL A 538 7.41 18.63 -22.75
C VAL A 538 7.98 17.82 -21.56
N GLY A 539 9.01 17.01 -21.83
CA GLY A 539 10.00 16.55 -20.85
C GLY A 539 9.50 15.81 -19.60
N SER A 540 8.29 15.28 -19.61
CA SER A 540 7.49 15.17 -18.39
C SER A 540 7.61 13.83 -17.67
N VAL A 541 8.16 13.82 -16.45
CA VAL A 541 8.01 12.67 -15.53
C VAL A 541 6.59 12.20 -15.46
N ALA A 542 6.43 10.88 -15.50
CA ALA A 542 5.17 10.16 -15.59
C ALA A 542 4.70 9.59 -14.24
N ASP A 543 5.52 8.81 -13.52
CA ASP A 543 4.99 7.79 -12.60
C ASP A 543 5.82 7.52 -11.32
N PHE A 544 5.21 6.71 -10.43
CA PHE A 544 5.21 6.90 -8.98
C PHE A 544 4.92 5.61 -8.13
N ARG A 545 5.74 5.28 -7.09
CA ARG A 545 5.46 4.36 -5.93
C ARG A 545 6.34 4.73 -4.69
N MET A 546 6.52 3.97 -3.59
CA MET A 546 7.48 4.29 -2.48
C MET A 546 8.06 3.01 -1.76
N ALA A 547 9.34 2.88 -1.25
CA ALA A 547 10.00 1.72 -0.50
C ALA A 547 11.12 1.98 0.63
N GLY A 548 10.91 1.61 1.94
CA GLY A 548 11.73 1.70 3.23
C GLY A 548 11.45 2.84 4.28
N ASP A 549 12.16 3.02 5.45
CA ASP A 549 12.11 4.10 6.55
C ASP A 549 13.14 5.34 6.76
N GLU A 550 13.90 5.77 5.73
CA GLU A 550 15.00 6.76 5.37
C GLU A 550 14.95 7.21 3.81
N PRO A 551 14.47 8.41 3.30
CA PRO A 551 13.46 8.69 2.13
C PRO A 551 13.65 8.58 0.51
N THR A 552 13.41 7.48 -0.27
CA THR A 552 14.21 6.71 -1.31
C THR A 552 13.72 6.37 -2.80
N PHE A 553 13.85 7.17 -3.88
CA PHE A 553 12.83 7.21 -5.00
C PHE A 553 12.97 7.03 -6.57
N VAL A 554 12.57 5.98 -7.36
CA VAL A 554 12.55 5.80 -8.92
C VAL A 554 11.26 6.17 -9.84
N TYR A 555 11.35 6.60 -11.13
CA TYR A 555 10.38 7.41 -12.00
C TYR A 555 10.64 7.16 -13.47
N ARG A 556 9.64 7.30 -14.34
CA ARG A 556 9.81 7.26 -15.82
C ARG A 556 9.53 8.54 -16.58
N ALA A 557 10.38 8.88 -17.53
CA ALA A 557 10.21 9.87 -18.61
C ALA A 557 11.54 10.20 -19.28
N ASP A 558 11.50 11.16 -20.22
CA ASP A 558 12.58 11.58 -21.09
C ASP A 558 13.59 12.44 -20.36
N GLY A 559 14.50 11.74 -19.68
CA GLY A 559 15.39 12.34 -18.70
C GLY A 559 16.79 12.59 -19.21
N ASP A 560 17.01 12.45 -20.53
CA ASP A 560 18.17 12.92 -21.29
C ASP A 560 18.05 12.72 -22.83
N THR A 561 17.53 11.59 -23.31
CA THR A 561 17.27 11.35 -24.75
C THR A 561 15.87 11.76 -25.15
N ALA A 562 15.79 12.67 -26.13
CA ALA A 562 14.55 13.33 -26.54
C ALA A 562 13.37 12.36 -26.73
N THR A 563 12.40 12.36 -25.80
CA THR A 563 11.15 11.58 -25.81
C THR A 563 11.26 10.04 -25.74
N VAL A 564 12.43 9.48 -25.39
CA VAL A 564 12.54 8.11 -24.83
C VAL A 564 12.14 8.21 -23.34
N LEU A 565 11.78 7.14 -22.61
CA LEU A 565 11.42 7.29 -21.18
C LEU A 565 12.23 6.31 -20.33
N GLU A 566 13.17 6.81 -19.55
CA GLU A 566 14.17 6.03 -18.80
C GLU A 566 13.87 6.08 -17.27
N LEU A 567 14.63 5.40 -16.38
CA LEU A 567 14.18 5.20 -14.97
C LEU A 567 15.24 5.34 -13.84
N TYR A 568 15.30 6.52 -13.16
CA TYR A 568 16.58 7.08 -12.68
C TYR A 568 16.93 7.19 -11.14
N SER A 569 18.15 7.60 -10.66
CA SER A 569 18.78 7.79 -9.26
C SER A 569 19.46 9.07 -8.48
N ILE A 570 18.82 9.99 -7.67
CA ILE A 570 18.89 10.94 -6.47
C ILE A 570 18.43 10.66 -5.00
N THR A 571 19.13 11.08 -3.94
CA THR A 571 18.62 11.05 -2.53
C THR A 571 18.10 12.40 -2.10
N PHE A 572 17.18 12.41 -1.14
CA PHE A 572 17.14 13.49 -0.17
C PHE A 572 18.42 13.60 0.70
N GLU A 573 18.47 13.04 1.90
CA GLU A 573 19.34 13.35 3.06
C GLU A 573 20.79 13.92 2.94
N THR A 574 21.50 14.07 1.78
CA THR A 574 22.65 15.02 1.73
C THR A 574 23.11 15.89 0.52
N ARG A 575 22.55 15.99 -0.71
CA ARG A 575 23.03 16.90 -1.85
C ARG A 575 23.90 16.37 -3.03
N LYS A 576 23.49 15.36 -3.81
CA LYS A 576 24.07 15.01 -5.15
C LYS A 576 23.00 14.57 -6.15
N ARG A 577 23.48 14.35 -7.37
CA ARG A 577 22.96 14.24 -8.75
C ARG A 577 22.95 12.63 -9.03
N ALA A 578 22.69 11.94 -10.19
CA ALA A 578 22.69 10.42 -10.49
C ALA A 578 23.53 9.64 -11.64
N VAL A 579 24.31 8.58 -11.48
CA VAL A 579 25.41 8.21 -12.44
C VAL A 579 25.15 7.17 -13.60
N ARG A 580 23.93 7.03 -14.20
CA ARG A 580 23.27 5.94 -15.06
C ARG A 580 22.37 4.69 -14.58
N LEU A 581 21.09 4.74 -14.11
CA LEU A 581 20.23 3.56 -13.73
C LEU A 581 19.95 2.90 -15.05
N ASN A 582 19.18 3.54 -15.92
CA ASN A 582 19.16 3.35 -17.37
C ASN A 582 20.51 3.17 -18.02
N GLY A 583 20.43 2.72 -19.25
CA GLY A 583 21.44 2.14 -20.08
C GLY A 583 21.08 2.36 -21.54
N PRO A 584 22.02 2.56 -22.48
CA PRO A 584 21.67 2.83 -23.88
C PRO A 584 20.63 1.92 -24.56
N LEU A 585 19.34 2.21 -24.31
CA LEU A 585 18.16 1.60 -24.92
C LEU A 585 18.36 1.51 -26.43
N SER A 586 18.47 0.31 -26.98
CA SER A 586 18.51 0.13 -28.45
C SER A 586 17.25 0.68 -29.13
N GLY A 587 16.14 0.82 -28.38
CA GLY A 587 15.32 2.03 -28.44
C GLY A 587 13.87 1.80 -28.04
N GLY A 588 13.31 2.72 -27.26
CA GLY A 588 11.92 2.62 -26.84
C GLY A 588 11.69 3.46 -25.59
N SER A 589 11.48 2.77 -24.48
CA SER A 589 11.35 3.32 -23.12
C SER A 589 11.36 2.15 -22.14
N VAL A 590 11.71 2.42 -20.89
CA VAL A 590 11.16 1.69 -19.75
C VAL A 590 9.62 1.75 -19.80
N GLN A 591 8.95 0.69 -19.38
CA GLN A 591 7.49 0.57 -19.33
C GLN A 591 6.96 0.90 -17.91
N SER A 592 5.73 1.41 -17.80
CA SER A 592 5.17 2.05 -16.57
C SER A 592 4.77 1.11 -15.44
N ASP A 593 4.66 -0.16 -15.76
CA ASP A 593 4.20 -1.23 -14.87
C ASP A 593 5.31 -1.80 -14.00
N TRP A 594 6.49 -1.18 -14.05
CA TRP A 594 7.49 -1.31 -13.00
C TRP A 594 6.88 -1.26 -11.61
N VAL A 595 7.49 -1.93 -10.65
CA VAL A 595 6.95 -2.03 -9.28
C VAL A 595 7.96 -1.55 -8.25
N ILE A 596 7.63 -1.76 -7.00
CA ILE A 596 8.47 -1.64 -5.81
C ILE A 596 8.36 -2.97 -5.07
N SER A 597 9.17 -3.27 -4.05
CA SER A 597 8.79 -4.23 -3.01
C SER A 597 8.65 -3.53 -1.63
N PRO A 598 8.06 -4.11 -0.58
CA PRO A 598 7.73 -3.34 0.64
C PRO A 598 8.77 -2.40 1.34
N ASP A 599 10.12 -2.50 1.20
CA ASP A 599 11.03 -1.68 2.06
C ASP A 599 12.46 -1.18 1.62
N ALA A 600 12.89 -1.07 0.33
CA ALA A 600 14.07 -0.26 -0.23
C ALA A 600 15.28 -0.80 -1.15
N SER A 601 15.24 -1.90 -1.94
CA SER A 601 16.36 -2.57 -2.68
C SER A 601 16.33 -3.23 -4.15
N ARG A 602 15.62 -4.34 -4.55
CA ARG A 602 15.65 -4.98 -5.93
C ARG A 602 14.41 -4.81 -6.82
N VAL A 603 14.62 -4.77 -8.15
CA VAL A 603 14.47 -3.46 -8.80
C VAL A 603 14.09 -3.39 -10.32
N VAL A 604 12.78 -3.46 -10.64
CA VAL A 604 12.16 -4.30 -11.71
C VAL A 604 11.34 -3.61 -12.85
N TYR A 605 11.58 -3.88 -14.16
CA TYR A 605 10.75 -3.34 -15.30
C TYR A 605 10.92 -3.99 -16.68
N VAL A 606 9.96 -3.77 -17.58
CA VAL A 606 10.12 -4.08 -19.02
C VAL A 606 10.72 -2.91 -19.81
N ALA A 607 11.68 -3.15 -20.72
CA ALA A 607 12.09 -2.20 -21.76
C ALA A 607 12.56 -2.90 -23.06
N PHE A 608 13.07 -2.08 -24.01
CA PHE A 608 13.54 -2.46 -25.36
C PHE A 608 15.03 -2.10 -25.48
N GLN A 609 15.92 -2.97 -25.02
CA GLN A 609 17.23 -2.53 -24.54
C GLN A 609 18.41 -3.16 -25.29
N ASP A 610 18.66 -4.47 -25.21
CA ASP A 610 19.56 -5.19 -26.15
C ASP A 610 18.93 -5.17 -27.55
N THR A 611 17.60 -5.38 -27.63
CA THR A 611 16.90 -5.60 -28.89
C THR A 611 15.66 -4.71 -29.09
N PHE A 612 15.82 -3.67 -29.91
CA PHE A 612 14.73 -2.77 -30.30
C PHE A 612 13.44 -3.52 -30.69
N GLY A 613 12.36 -3.24 -29.95
CA GLY A 613 11.02 -3.78 -30.24
C GLY A 613 10.80 -5.22 -29.79
N VAL A 614 11.68 -5.74 -28.94
CA VAL A 614 11.44 -6.93 -28.12
C VAL A 614 11.15 -6.41 -26.71
N SER A 615 10.06 -6.83 -26.09
CA SER A 615 9.86 -6.59 -24.65
C SER A 615 10.75 -7.55 -23.90
N GLU A 616 11.56 -6.98 -23.03
CA GLU A 616 12.62 -7.65 -22.31
C GLU A 616 12.43 -7.11 -20.88
N LEU A 617 12.43 -7.93 -19.82
CA LEU A 617 12.17 -7.43 -18.45
C LEU A 617 13.42 -7.55 -17.60
N TYR A 618 14.02 -6.39 -17.35
CA TYR A 618 15.51 -6.12 -17.21
C TYR A 618 15.39 -5.20 -15.85
N SER A 619 16.46 -4.84 -15.10
CA SER A 619 16.53 -4.23 -13.76
C SER A 619 17.96 -3.71 -13.48
N ALA A 620 18.23 -2.81 -12.50
CA ALA A 620 19.60 -2.53 -11.93
C ALA A 620 19.74 -2.13 -10.42
N PRO A 621 20.26 -0.99 -9.96
CA PRO A 621 20.36 -0.63 -8.50
C PRO A 621 19.21 0.11 -7.71
N VAL A 622 19.00 -0.01 -6.35
CA VAL A 622 18.38 1.10 -5.50
C VAL A 622 18.90 1.63 -4.09
N ASP A 623 19.95 1.20 -3.35
CA ASP A 623 20.72 2.11 -2.40
C ASP A 623 22.01 2.74 -2.88
N GLY A 624 22.67 2.16 -3.83
CA GLY A 624 24.05 2.39 -4.02
C GLY A 624 24.47 2.30 -5.44
N SER A 625 24.53 1.14 -6.07
CA SER A 625 24.85 -0.16 -5.51
C SER A 625 25.99 -0.70 -6.35
N LEU A 626 25.72 -1.41 -7.45
CA LEU A 626 26.73 -1.82 -8.44
C LEU A 626 26.22 -1.52 -9.83
N ALA A 627 26.70 -2.28 -10.79
CA ALA A 627 25.67 -2.95 -11.53
C ALA A 627 25.92 -4.52 -11.53
N SER A 628 26.35 -5.16 -12.62
CA SER A 628 25.63 -6.34 -13.05
C SER A 628 26.10 -7.15 -14.27
N VAL A 629 25.21 -7.83 -15.06
CA VAL A 629 25.13 -9.24 -15.62
C VAL A 629 23.67 -9.45 -16.26
N LYS A 630 23.08 -10.59 -16.82
CA LYS A 630 21.75 -11.00 -17.55
C LYS A 630 20.28 -11.24 -16.94
N LEU A 631 19.24 -10.59 -17.49
CA LEU A 631 17.80 -11.00 -17.53
C LEU A 631 17.33 -10.89 -19.01
N ASN A 632 16.01 -10.94 -19.30
CA ASN A 632 15.38 -11.40 -20.55
C ASN A 632 15.86 -12.78 -21.01
N GLY A 633 15.04 -13.58 -21.69
CA GLY A 633 15.55 -14.80 -22.34
C GLY A 633 16.69 -14.55 -23.32
N PRO A 634 17.59 -15.52 -23.63
CA PRO A 634 18.22 -15.44 -25.76
C PRO A 634 16.97 -15.10 -26.59
N LEU A 635 15.78 -15.36 -26.01
CA LEU A 635 14.40 -15.28 -26.51
C LEU A 635 14.26 -15.95 -27.89
N VAL A 636 13.38 -16.96 -28.02
CA VAL A 636 13.09 -17.48 -29.36
C VAL A 636 12.56 -16.37 -30.28
N SER A 637 12.87 -16.48 -31.58
CA SER A 637 12.68 -15.41 -32.56
C SER A 637 11.22 -14.95 -32.75
N GLY A 638 10.77 -14.02 -31.91
CA GLY A 638 9.40 -13.51 -31.84
C GLY A 638 8.87 -13.37 -30.41
N GLY A 639 9.53 -14.02 -29.44
CA GLY A 639 9.23 -13.99 -28.03
C GLY A 639 9.49 -12.64 -27.37
N ASN A 640 8.84 -12.41 -26.25
CA ASN A 640 8.78 -11.16 -25.49
C ASN A 640 8.42 -11.44 -24.03
N VAL A 641 8.89 -10.58 -23.12
CA VAL A 641 8.38 -10.50 -21.75
C VAL A 641 7.12 -9.65 -21.64
N GLY A 642 6.10 -10.20 -21.00
CA GLY A 642 4.77 -9.66 -20.86
C GLY A 642 3.85 -10.01 -22.03
N ASN A 643 2.57 -10.27 -21.75
CA ASN A 643 1.55 -10.61 -22.75
C ASN A 643 1.28 -9.47 -23.76
N THR A 644 2.02 -9.46 -24.87
CA THR A 644 2.04 -8.35 -25.83
C THR A 644 0.89 -8.46 -26.84
N PHE A 645 -0.35 -8.25 -26.36
CA PHE A 645 -1.58 -8.29 -27.15
C PHE A 645 -1.63 -7.18 -28.22
N SER A 646 -1.17 -7.52 -29.43
CA SER A 646 -1.08 -6.64 -30.60
C SER A 646 -2.31 -6.74 -31.51
N VAL A 647 -3.37 -5.97 -31.22
CA VAL A 647 -4.62 -5.96 -32.02
C VAL A 647 -4.64 -4.75 -32.98
N GLY A 648 -3.76 -4.81 -33.98
CA GLY A 648 -3.49 -3.69 -34.90
C GLY A 648 -2.37 -2.78 -34.39
N GLU A 649 -2.33 -1.52 -34.85
CA GLU A 649 -1.31 -0.52 -34.42
C GLU A 649 -1.60 0.05 -33.01
N GLN A 650 -2.16 -0.77 -32.11
CA GLN A 650 -2.46 -0.48 -30.71
C GLN A 650 -2.16 -1.74 -29.90
N VAL A 651 -1.28 -1.62 -28.91
CA VAL A 651 -1.01 -2.67 -27.92
C VAL A 651 -1.89 -2.40 -26.70
N PHE A 652 -2.54 -3.44 -26.19
CA PHE A 652 -3.30 -3.36 -24.94
C PHE A 652 -2.57 -4.17 -23.87
N PHE A 653 -2.30 -3.54 -22.73
CA PHE A 653 -1.74 -4.19 -21.55
C PHE A 653 -2.85 -4.26 -20.49
N SER A 654 -3.22 -5.48 -20.07
CA SER A 654 -4.25 -5.70 -19.05
C SER A 654 -3.94 -6.98 -18.28
N GLY A 655 -3.30 -6.80 -17.14
CA GLY A 655 -2.74 -7.85 -16.30
C GLY A 655 -1.58 -7.27 -15.50
N ARG A 656 -1.25 -7.90 -14.38
CA ARG A 656 0.05 -7.69 -13.74
C ARG A 656 1.03 -8.51 -14.60
N ARG A 657 2.14 -7.92 -15.06
CA ARG A 657 3.10 -8.60 -15.97
C ARG A 657 4.32 -9.15 -15.25
N PHE A 658 4.50 -8.65 -14.04
CA PHE A 658 5.43 -8.97 -12.95
C PHE A 658 4.97 -8.11 -11.75
N LEU A 659 5.51 -8.34 -10.57
CA LEU A 659 5.41 -7.42 -9.44
C LEU A 659 6.57 -7.52 -8.41
N ALA A 660 6.31 -7.84 -7.15
CA ALA A 660 7.27 -7.92 -6.06
C ALA A 660 6.75 -8.73 -4.87
N ALA A 661 7.34 -9.90 -4.53
CA ALA A 661 7.90 -10.04 -3.17
C ALA A 661 8.90 -11.20 -2.92
N GLY A 662 9.30 -11.34 -1.65
CA GLY A 662 10.33 -12.15 -1.00
C GLY A 662 11.74 -12.21 -1.52
N GLY A 663 11.83 -12.28 -2.82
CA GLY A 663 12.97 -11.94 -3.60
C GLY A 663 12.75 -12.44 -5.00
N ARG A 664 11.82 -13.37 -5.26
CA ARG A 664 11.44 -13.86 -6.59
C ARG A 664 10.60 -12.71 -7.10
N ALA A 665 11.02 -12.03 -8.15
CA ALA A 665 11.56 -12.53 -9.39
C ALA A 665 10.54 -12.48 -10.58
N VAL A 666 9.25 -12.64 -10.30
CA VAL A 666 8.17 -13.22 -11.11
C VAL A 666 7.53 -12.38 -12.25
N TYR A 667 6.91 -13.04 -13.26
CA TYR A 667 6.50 -12.44 -14.54
C TYR A 667 5.72 -13.38 -15.46
N LEU A 668 5.50 -12.93 -16.72
CA LEU A 668 4.98 -13.62 -17.90
C LEU A 668 5.85 -13.36 -19.15
N ALA A 669 6.05 -14.31 -20.09
CA ALA A 669 6.75 -14.15 -21.39
C ALA A 669 6.42 -15.31 -22.39
N ASP A 670 6.86 -15.23 -23.66
CA ASP A 670 6.62 -16.27 -24.70
C ASP A 670 7.91 -16.79 -25.38
N GLN A 671 8.64 -17.70 -24.72
CA GLN A 671 10.11 -17.67 -24.83
C GLN A 671 10.86 -19.00 -25.03
N GLU A 672 10.40 -20.18 -24.56
CA GLU A 672 10.84 -21.48 -25.14
C GLU A 672 10.15 -21.69 -26.49
N GLU A 673 8.87 -21.29 -26.58
CA GLU A 673 8.07 -21.25 -27.80
C GLU A 673 7.25 -19.95 -27.89
N SER A 674 7.48 -19.15 -28.94
CA SER A 674 6.77 -17.87 -29.09
C SER A 674 5.30 -18.07 -29.47
N GLN A 675 4.43 -17.26 -28.84
CA GLN A 675 2.97 -17.41 -28.75
C GLN A 675 2.50 -18.61 -27.94
N THR A 676 3.39 -19.28 -27.20
CA THR A 676 3.02 -20.00 -25.98
C THR A 676 3.49 -19.13 -24.83
N TYR A 677 2.56 -18.64 -24.03
CA TYR A 677 2.91 -17.96 -22.80
C TYR A 677 3.29 -19.02 -21.77
N GLU A 678 4.57 -19.01 -21.45
CA GLU A 678 5.31 -19.91 -20.54
C GLU A 678 5.99 -19.05 -19.46
N LEU A 679 6.95 -19.57 -18.68
CA LEU A 679 7.59 -18.95 -17.49
C LEU A 679 8.94 -19.67 -17.18
N PHE A 680 10.23 -19.21 -17.00
CA PHE A 680 11.16 -18.12 -16.47
C PHE A 680 11.69 -17.90 -14.93
N SER A 681 12.42 -18.76 -14.15
CA SER A 681 12.72 -18.60 -12.64
C SER A 681 14.10 -18.94 -11.93
N ALA A 682 15.01 -17.98 -11.54
CA ALA A 682 16.46 -17.89 -11.11
C ALA A 682 16.82 -16.55 -10.40
N PRO A 683 17.99 -16.36 -9.81
CA PRO A 683 18.18 -15.43 -8.72
C PRO A 683 18.16 -13.92 -8.92
N LEU A 684 18.55 -13.22 -7.86
CA LEU A 684 18.25 -11.83 -7.81
C LEU A 684 19.36 -10.94 -8.28
N ASP A 685 20.59 -10.87 -7.81
CA ASP A 685 21.43 -11.36 -6.74
C ASP A 685 22.42 -12.49 -7.07
N GLY A 686 22.01 -13.73 -7.25
CA GLY A 686 22.84 -14.87 -7.63
C GLY A 686 23.44 -14.95 -9.03
N SER A 687 23.37 -16.13 -9.66
CA SER A 687 23.54 -16.35 -11.11
C SER A 687 23.18 -17.79 -11.57
N ALA A 688 22.38 -18.55 -10.85
CA ALA A 688 22.53 -20.01 -10.81
C ALA A 688 22.34 -20.86 -12.07
N ALA A 689 21.09 -21.34 -12.18
CA ALA A 689 20.63 -22.61 -12.71
C ALA A 689 19.17 -22.85 -12.20
N PRO A 690 18.11 -22.82 -13.05
CA PRO A 690 16.78 -23.50 -12.85
C PRO A 690 16.03 -24.06 -14.12
N VAL A 691 15.37 -25.24 -14.03
CA VAL A 691 14.44 -25.84 -15.04
C VAL A 691 12.96 -25.38 -14.89
N LYS A 692 11.97 -26.01 -15.56
CA LYS A 692 10.66 -25.48 -16.04
C LYS A 692 9.59 -25.27 -14.94
N LEU A 693 8.67 -24.27 -15.03
CA LEU A 693 7.54 -24.08 -14.08
C LEU A 693 6.17 -23.89 -14.75
N ASN A 694 5.96 -23.29 -15.92
CA ASN A 694 4.74 -23.75 -16.58
C ASN A 694 4.93 -25.26 -16.80
N GLY A 695 3.87 -26.04 -16.67
CA GLY A 695 3.93 -27.47 -16.90
C GLY A 695 4.28 -27.77 -18.35
N LEU A 696 4.15 -29.04 -18.76
CA LEU A 696 4.10 -29.32 -20.19
C LEU A 696 2.72 -28.89 -20.72
N LEU A 697 2.59 -27.61 -21.05
CA LEU A 697 1.38 -27.03 -21.65
C LEU A 697 0.97 -27.84 -22.89
N PRO A 698 -0.35 -27.98 -23.15
CA PRO A 698 -0.84 -28.53 -24.40
C PRO A 698 -0.60 -27.54 -25.54
N VAL A 699 -0.79 -28.01 -26.78
CA VAL A 699 -0.74 -27.12 -27.95
C VAL A 699 -1.86 -26.09 -27.85
N ASP A 700 -1.52 -24.83 -28.09
CA ASP A 700 -2.38 -23.64 -27.98
C ASP A 700 -2.82 -23.28 -26.53
N GLY A 701 -2.31 -23.98 -25.50
CA GLY A 701 -2.54 -23.65 -24.09
C GLY A 701 -1.49 -22.66 -23.54
N ASP A 702 -1.93 -21.73 -22.70
CA ASP A 702 -1.17 -20.58 -22.19
C ASP A 702 -1.26 -20.45 -20.65
N VAL A 703 -0.28 -19.72 -20.10
CA VAL A 703 -0.32 -18.96 -18.84
C VAL A 703 -1.28 -17.75 -18.93
N HIS A 704 -1.89 -17.29 -17.82
CA HIS A 704 -2.52 -15.95 -17.74
C HIS A 704 -1.76 -14.91 -16.90
N ALA A 705 -2.34 -13.70 -16.76
CA ALA A 705 -1.72 -12.50 -16.20
C ALA A 705 -2.39 -11.94 -14.93
N ASP A 706 -3.19 -12.76 -14.24
CA ASP A 706 -4.02 -12.36 -13.09
C ASP A 706 -3.33 -12.52 -11.73
N PHE A 707 -2.15 -11.92 -11.61
CA PHE A 707 -1.25 -12.06 -10.46
C PHE A 707 -1.25 -10.93 -9.40
N VAL A 708 -0.61 -11.18 -8.26
CA VAL A 708 -0.39 -10.34 -7.06
C VAL A 708 0.94 -10.41 -6.19
N ALA A 709 1.90 -11.40 -6.23
CA ALA A 709 3.03 -12.01 -5.33
C ALA A 709 3.08 -13.33 -4.33
N SER A 710 2.70 -13.78 -3.06
CA SER A 710 2.15 -13.57 -1.59
C SER A 710 2.37 -12.54 -0.28
N SER A 711 3.29 -11.72 0.41
CA SER A 711 4.71 -11.09 0.61
C SER A 711 5.71 -11.42 1.87
N ASP A 712 6.77 -12.28 2.21
CA ASP A 712 7.69 -13.55 2.03
C ASP A 712 8.90 -13.67 1.14
N GLY A 713 8.78 -14.64 0.22
CA GLY A 713 9.82 -15.62 0.09
C GLY A 713 9.56 -17.05 -0.32
N THR A 714 8.35 -17.63 -0.46
CA THR A 714 8.29 -19.05 -0.84
C THR A 714 7.07 -19.66 -1.57
N HIS A 715 5.90 -19.05 -1.87
CA HIS A 715 4.94 -19.72 -2.80
C HIS A 715 4.01 -18.74 -3.65
N ILE A 716 3.63 -19.13 -4.89
CA ILE A 716 2.77 -18.46 -5.95
C ILE A 716 1.61 -19.39 -6.31
N VAL A 717 0.40 -18.92 -6.61
CA VAL A 717 -0.81 -19.54 -7.21
C VAL A 717 -1.18 -19.14 -8.65
N TYR A 718 -1.14 -20.06 -9.61
CA TYR A 718 -1.44 -19.72 -11.00
C TYR A 718 -2.72 -20.30 -11.58
N ARG A 719 -3.09 -19.76 -12.75
CA ARG A 719 -4.14 -20.24 -13.66
C ARG A 719 -3.57 -20.49 -15.06
N ALA A 720 -4.01 -21.55 -15.72
CA ALA A 720 -3.38 -22.04 -16.93
C ALA A 720 -4.32 -22.94 -17.73
N ASP A 721 -3.99 -23.16 -18.99
CA ASP A 721 -4.63 -24.15 -19.83
C ASP A 721 -3.88 -25.51 -19.77
N GLN A 722 -3.27 -25.85 -18.63
CA GLN A 722 -2.10 -26.74 -18.57
C GLN A 722 -2.36 -28.26 -18.61
N GLU A 723 -3.48 -28.80 -18.11
CA GLU A 723 -3.87 -30.18 -18.50
C GLU A 723 -4.71 -30.17 -19.78
N VAL A 724 -5.51 -29.12 -19.99
CA VAL A 724 -6.45 -29.01 -21.12
C VAL A 724 -6.56 -27.57 -21.65
N ASP A 725 -6.20 -27.42 -22.93
CA ASP A 725 -6.49 -26.25 -23.79
C ASP A 725 -7.96 -25.76 -23.65
N ASN A 726 -8.14 -24.47 -23.38
CA ASN A 726 -9.41 -23.79 -23.09
C ASN A 726 -10.18 -24.39 -21.89
N VAL A 727 -9.45 -24.82 -20.84
CA VAL A 727 -9.98 -25.06 -19.50
C VAL A 727 -9.07 -24.31 -18.53
N HIS A 728 -9.59 -23.22 -17.96
CA HIS A 728 -8.79 -22.34 -17.12
C HIS A 728 -8.60 -22.98 -15.75
N GLU A 729 -7.51 -23.72 -15.65
CA GLU A 729 -7.17 -24.59 -14.56
C GLU A 729 -6.18 -23.89 -13.65
N LEU A 730 -6.48 -23.93 -12.39
CA LEU A 730 -5.57 -23.56 -11.34
C LEU A 730 -4.50 -24.63 -11.12
N PHE A 731 -3.29 -24.19 -10.79
CA PHE A 731 -2.09 -24.95 -10.39
C PHE A 731 -1.18 -24.06 -9.52
N ALA A 732 -0.10 -24.61 -8.91
CA ALA A 732 1.10 -23.90 -8.44
C ALA A 732 2.21 -24.70 -7.68
N ALA A 733 3.12 -24.03 -6.93
CA ALA A 733 4.38 -24.50 -6.33
C ALA A 733 5.09 -23.63 -5.23
N PRO A 734 5.97 -24.19 -4.36
CA PRO A 734 6.79 -23.57 -3.28
C PRO A 734 8.11 -22.80 -3.51
N ILE A 735 8.26 -21.93 -4.49
CA ILE A 735 9.60 -21.40 -4.84
C ILE A 735 10.38 -22.46 -5.68
N ASP A 736 11.63 -22.81 -5.46
CA ASP A 736 12.63 -23.54 -6.34
C ASP A 736 12.39 -24.54 -7.44
N GLY A 737 11.26 -25.19 -7.64
CA GLY A 737 11.31 -26.43 -8.41
C GLY A 737 12.38 -27.37 -7.85
N SER A 738 12.46 -27.52 -6.53
CA SER A 738 12.89 -28.77 -5.91
C SER A 738 12.26 -30.01 -6.59
N ALA A 739 11.05 -29.93 -7.18
CA ALA A 739 10.40 -31.05 -7.90
C ALA A 739 9.42 -30.63 -9.10
N PRO A 740 8.22 -31.24 -9.37
CA PRO A 740 7.43 -31.06 -10.64
C PRO A 740 5.97 -30.49 -10.48
N PRO A 741 5.22 -30.10 -11.57
CA PRO A 741 4.02 -29.24 -11.54
C PRO A 741 2.87 -29.79 -10.76
N MET A 742 2.07 -28.91 -10.17
CA MET A 742 1.02 -29.30 -9.27
C MET A 742 -0.26 -28.46 -9.53
N LYS A 743 -1.34 -29.09 -9.98
CA LYS A 743 -2.71 -28.59 -10.23
C LYS A 743 -3.57 -28.38 -8.99
N ILE A 744 -4.26 -27.25 -8.95
CA ILE A 744 -5.19 -26.83 -7.90
C ILE A 744 -6.62 -26.43 -8.34
N SER A 745 -7.08 -26.77 -9.53
CA SER A 745 -8.48 -26.51 -9.94
C SER A 745 -9.43 -27.66 -9.64
N GLY A 746 -10.24 -27.50 -8.57
CA GLY A 746 -11.32 -28.43 -8.14
C GLY A 746 -11.97 -29.17 -9.31
N PRO A 747 -11.97 -30.52 -9.36
CA PRO A 747 -11.95 -31.29 -10.61
C PRO A 747 -13.02 -30.85 -11.60
N LEU A 748 -12.59 -29.99 -12.53
CA LEU A 748 -13.47 -29.21 -13.38
C LEU A 748 -14.25 -30.13 -14.32
N GLN A 749 -15.54 -29.84 -14.50
CA GLN A 749 -16.31 -30.42 -15.59
C GLN A 749 -15.78 -29.94 -16.95
N SER A 750 -16.23 -30.58 -18.04
CA SER A 750 -15.95 -30.09 -19.39
C SER A 750 -16.52 -28.67 -19.58
N SER A 751 -15.64 -27.68 -19.79
CA SER A 751 -15.95 -26.25 -19.89
C SER A 751 -16.47 -25.60 -18.59
N GLY A 752 -16.09 -26.15 -17.43
CA GLY A 752 -16.04 -25.36 -16.20
C GLY A 752 -14.63 -24.79 -16.03
N ASP A 753 -14.53 -23.57 -15.56
CA ASP A 753 -13.31 -22.78 -15.49
C ASP A 753 -13.08 -22.24 -14.09
N VAL A 754 -11.84 -21.82 -13.84
CA VAL A 754 -11.53 -20.82 -12.83
C VAL A 754 -11.57 -19.46 -13.49
N ARG A 755 -12.36 -18.54 -12.92
CA ARG A 755 -12.58 -17.23 -13.51
C ARG A 755 -13.34 -16.29 -12.57
N THR A 756 -12.99 -15.02 -12.65
CA THR A 756 -13.85 -13.92 -12.19
C THR A 756 -15.19 -13.90 -12.92
N SER A 757 -16.18 -13.22 -12.32
CA SER A 757 -17.32 -12.73 -13.09
C SER A 757 -16.87 -11.68 -14.12
N ILE A 758 -17.48 -11.72 -15.31
CA ILE A 758 -17.07 -10.96 -16.50
C ILE A 758 -17.05 -9.45 -16.21
N GLY A 759 -15.86 -8.84 -16.23
CA GLY A 759 -15.70 -7.38 -16.04
C GLY A 759 -15.03 -6.98 -14.73
N SER A 760 -14.80 -7.91 -13.80
CA SER A 760 -13.90 -7.65 -12.67
C SER A 760 -12.45 -7.44 -13.14
N ALA A 761 -11.67 -6.69 -12.35
CA ALA A 761 -10.30 -6.29 -12.69
C ALA A 761 -9.39 -6.60 -11.49
N GLY A 762 -8.68 -7.72 -11.60
CA GLY A 762 -8.04 -8.41 -10.50
C GLY A 762 -8.21 -9.91 -10.75
N PRO A 763 -7.63 -10.75 -9.89
CA PRO A 763 -7.73 -12.19 -10.09
C PRO A 763 -9.11 -12.74 -9.76
N PRO A 764 -9.38 -14.02 -10.06
CA PRO A 764 -10.48 -14.79 -9.48
C PRO A 764 -10.45 -14.90 -7.94
N PHE A 765 -9.52 -14.19 -7.26
CA PHE A 765 -8.67 -14.75 -6.20
C PHE A 765 -7.89 -13.67 -5.32
N SER A 766 -7.67 -13.85 -3.98
CA SER A 766 -7.12 -12.82 -2.95
C SER A 766 -6.39 -13.29 -1.49
N VAL A 767 -5.11 -13.69 -0.94
CA VAL A 767 -3.49 -13.89 -0.86
C VAL A 767 -2.50 -12.84 -0.21
N SER A 768 -1.75 -13.00 0.89
CA SER A 768 -1.74 -13.82 2.12
C SER A 768 -0.97 -13.00 3.17
N PRO A 769 -1.36 -13.12 4.42
CA PRO A 769 -0.68 -13.13 5.68
C PRO A 769 0.43 -14.14 5.87
N ASP A 770 0.15 -15.36 6.34
CA ASP A 770 1.12 -16.41 6.30
C ASP A 770 0.90 -17.13 4.97
N GLY A 771 -0.24 -17.77 4.77
CA GLY A 771 -0.41 -18.87 3.86
C GLY A 771 -0.98 -20.12 4.52
N ALA A 772 -2.30 -20.12 4.76
CA ALA A 772 -3.08 -21.29 5.14
C ALA A 772 -4.11 -21.88 4.10
N TRP A 773 -5.23 -21.31 3.61
CA TRP A 773 -6.14 -22.07 2.68
C TRP A 773 -6.73 -21.20 1.45
N VAL A 774 -7.19 -21.67 0.22
CA VAL A 774 -7.25 -20.86 -1.11
C VAL A 774 -8.39 -20.76 -2.19
N VAL A 775 -8.64 -19.57 -2.79
CA VAL A 775 -9.89 -19.12 -3.44
C VAL A 775 -9.89 -19.61 -4.84
N TYR A 776 -11.04 -20.03 -5.30
CA TYR A 776 -11.36 -19.78 -6.67
C TYR A 776 -12.83 -19.47 -6.75
N THR A 777 -13.11 -18.30 -7.34
CA THR A 777 -14.31 -18.21 -8.15
C THR A 777 -14.14 -19.15 -9.34
N ALA A 778 -14.98 -20.18 -9.39
CA ALA A 778 -14.99 -21.15 -10.46
C ALA A 778 -16.38 -21.74 -10.68
N ASP A 779 -16.64 -22.19 -11.91
CA ASP A 779 -17.86 -22.90 -12.28
C ASP A 779 -17.60 -24.40 -12.47
N ALA A 780 -16.95 -25.00 -11.46
CA ALA A 780 -16.53 -26.39 -11.44
C ALA A 780 -17.70 -27.40 -11.51
N GLU A 781 -18.83 -27.11 -10.86
CA GLU A 781 -20.00 -28.01 -10.78
C GLU A 781 -21.08 -27.77 -11.86
N VAL A 782 -21.31 -26.53 -12.30
CA VAL A 782 -22.25 -26.18 -13.41
C VAL A 782 -21.71 -24.99 -14.22
N ASP A 783 -21.49 -25.18 -15.54
CA ASP A 783 -21.08 -24.12 -16.48
C ASP A 783 -21.98 -22.87 -16.35
N GLN A 784 -21.34 -21.69 -16.26
CA GLN A 784 -21.94 -20.38 -15.98
C GLN A 784 -22.57 -20.22 -14.58
N GLN A 785 -22.19 -21.05 -13.60
CA GLN A 785 -22.53 -20.92 -12.17
C GLN A 785 -21.25 -20.73 -11.33
N VAL A 786 -20.82 -19.49 -11.14
CA VAL A 786 -19.57 -19.16 -10.42
C VAL A 786 -19.76 -19.27 -8.90
N GLU A 787 -18.90 -20.07 -8.26
CA GLU A 787 -19.00 -20.58 -6.89
C GLU A 787 -17.59 -20.61 -6.23
N LEU A 788 -17.49 -20.91 -4.93
CA LEU A 788 -16.24 -20.77 -4.16
C LEU A 788 -15.71 -22.13 -3.60
N TYR A 789 -14.44 -22.47 -3.90
CA TYR A 789 -13.68 -23.71 -3.53
C TYR A 789 -12.21 -23.38 -3.05
N SER A 790 -11.44 -24.08 -2.18
CA SER A 790 -11.79 -25.17 -1.21
C SER A 790 -10.66 -25.95 -0.40
N VAL A 791 -9.31 -25.70 -0.44
CA VAL A 791 -8.23 -26.76 -0.24
C VAL A 791 -6.70 -26.36 0.24
N PRO A 792 -5.64 -27.26 0.51
CA PRO A 792 -4.23 -27.12 1.18
C PRO A 792 -2.69 -27.11 0.73
N ILE A 793 -2.13 -27.26 -0.48
CA ILE A 793 -0.76 -26.95 -1.08
C ILE A 793 0.39 -27.95 -1.09
N ASP A 794 0.00 -29.17 -1.34
CA ASP A 794 0.30 -30.19 -0.35
C ASP A 794 -0.74 -31.26 -0.42
N ALA A 795 -1.98 -30.84 -0.70
CA ALA A 795 -3.11 -31.68 -0.99
C ALA A 795 -3.46 -32.69 0.09
N SER A 796 -3.00 -32.53 1.33
CA SER A 796 -3.30 -33.54 2.35
C SER A 796 -4.79 -33.53 2.74
N LEU A 797 -5.55 -32.52 2.29
CA LEU A 797 -7.01 -32.45 2.17
C LEU A 797 -7.47 -31.95 0.77
N PRO A 798 -8.75 -32.11 0.39
CA PRO A 798 -9.27 -31.78 -0.94
C PRO A 798 -10.27 -30.62 -0.98
N ALA A 799 -10.64 -30.19 -2.19
CA ALA A 799 -11.63 -29.13 -2.40
C ALA A 799 -12.98 -29.38 -1.75
N VAL A 800 -13.33 -28.52 -0.79
CA VAL A 800 -14.70 -28.32 -0.37
C VAL A 800 -15.37 -27.26 -1.24
N LYS A 801 -16.69 -27.29 -1.29
CA LYS A 801 -17.52 -26.18 -1.79
C LYS A 801 -18.24 -25.61 -0.59
N ILE A 802 -18.14 -24.31 -0.42
CA ILE A 802 -18.52 -23.64 0.83
C ILE A 802 -19.60 -22.60 0.60
N SER A 803 -19.64 -22.08 -0.64
CA SER A 803 -20.79 -21.33 -1.08
C SER A 803 -22.03 -22.23 -1.06
N GLY A 804 -23.12 -21.71 -0.51
CA GLY A 804 -24.32 -22.49 -0.21
C GLY A 804 -25.06 -23.01 -1.44
N ALA A 805 -26.14 -23.75 -1.18
CA ALA A 805 -26.89 -24.46 -2.22
C ALA A 805 -27.80 -23.52 -3.05
N SER A 806 -27.21 -22.86 -4.04
CA SER A 806 -27.79 -21.95 -5.03
C SER A 806 -29.20 -22.29 -5.55
N VAL A 807 -30.09 -21.29 -5.64
CA VAL A 807 -31.31 -21.37 -6.47
C VAL A 807 -31.05 -20.94 -7.92
N ASN A 808 -31.19 -21.89 -8.86
CA ASN A 808 -31.31 -21.66 -10.32
C ASN A 808 -30.18 -20.84 -10.98
N ALA A 809 -28.93 -21.29 -10.90
CA ALA A 809 -27.75 -20.64 -11.51
C ALA A 809 -27.40 -19.26 -10.92
N SER A 810 -27.46 -19.17 -9.58
CA SER A 810 -26.83 -18.10 -8.80
C SER A 810 -25.35 -17.95 -9.17
N ASN A 811 -24.84 -16.73 -9.13
CA ASN A 811 -23.42 -16.46 -9.34
C ASN A 811 -22.85 -15.61 -8.20
N ILE A 812 -21.61 -15.91 -7.84
CA ILE A 812 -20.72 -14.98 -7.13
C ILE A 812 -20.37 -13.86 -8.13
N PHE A 813 -21.29 -12.89 -8.25
CA PHE A 813 -21.28 -11.86 -9.27
C PHE A 813 -21.09 -10.47 -8.67
N ASN A 814 -20.22 -9.71 -9.33
CA ASN A 814 -20.23 -8.26 -9.32
C ASN A 814 -19.43 -7.75 -10.55
N ASP A 815 -19.92 -6.69 -11.18
CA ASP A 815 -19.25 -5.92 -12.25
C ASP A 815 -18.06 -5.06 -11.76
N ALA A 816 -17.70 -5.05 -10.46
CA ALA A 816 -16.85 -4.00 -9.87
C ALA A 816 -15.54 -4.42 -9.13
N GLY A 817 -15.38 -5.64 -8.60
CA GLY A 817 -14.20 -5.98 -7.79
C GLY A 817 -14.02 -7.49 -7.56
N PRO A 818 -13.04 -7.92 -6.74
CA PRO A 818 -13.11 -9.26 -6.19
C PRO A 818 -14.45 -9.37 -5.43
N ALA A 819 -15.13 -10.50 -5.51
CA ALA A 819 -16.40 -10.66 -4.81
C ALA A 819 -16.19 -10.93 -3.30
N PHE A 820 -14.95 -10.76 -2.81
CA PHE A 820 -14.40 -11.15 -1.52
C PHE A 820 -13.13 -10.33 -1.18
N GLU A 821 -12.75 -10.25 0.10
CA GLU A 821 -11.53 -9.66 0.70
C GLU A 821 -11.18 -10.48 1.99
N ILE A 822 -10.04 -10.35 2.70
CA ILE A 822 -9.41 -11.54 3.37
C ILE A 822 -8.48 -11.31 4.57
N SER A 823 -8.69 -12.04 5.68
CA SER A 823 -8.16 -12.11 7.07
C SER A 823 -6.80 -11.53 7.52
N SER A 824 -6.65 -11.23 8.83
CA SER A 824 -5.33 -10.99 9.46
C SER A 824 -5.23 -11.44 10.92
N ASP A 825 -6.33 -11.93 11.51
CA ASP A 825 -6.49 -12.89 12.62
C ASP A 825 -6.17 -14.36 12.28
N SER A 826 -7.05 -14.96 11.49
CA SER A 826 -6.94 -16.20 10.74
C SER A 826 -8.12 -16.40 9.77
N THR A 827 -9.01 -15.41 9.68
CA THR A 827 -10.47 -15.49 9.79
C THR A 827 -11.33 -16.43 8.83
N ARG A 828 -12.41 -16.01 8.05
CA ARG A 828 -13.37 -16.65 6.99
C ARG A 828 -14.12 -15.49 6.21
N VAL A 829 -14.35 -15.45 4.84
CA VAL A 829 -14.59 -14.38 3.78
C VAL A 829 -15.64 -13.27 4.17
N VAL A 830 -16.74 -13.14 3.42
CA VAL A 830 -17.11 -11.99 2.56
C VAL A 830 -17.38 -12.39 1.10
N TYR A 831 -18.07 -13.47 0.73
CA TYR A 831 -18.60 -13.55 -0.66
C TYR A 831 -20.04 -12.99 -0.81
N SER A 832 -20.25 -12.18 -1.86
CA SER A 832 -21.58 -11.79 -2.36
C SER A 832 -22.05 -12.74 -3.43
N ALA A 833 -23.27 -13.28 -3.29
CA ALA A 833 -23.96 -14.13 -4.26
C ALA A 833 -25.47 -14.07 -4.07
N ASP A 834 -26.24 -14.18 -5.14
CA ASP A 834 -27.70 -14.22 -5.15
C ASP A 834 -28.29 -15.60 -4.74
N GLN A 835 -27.78 -16.16 -3.63
CA GLN A 835 -27.83 -17.59 -3.36
C GLN A 835 -29.17 -18.12 -2.82
N ASP A 836 -29.83 -17.48 -1.85
CA ASP A 836 -31.18 -17.89 -1.41
C ASP A 836 -32.28 -17.13 -2.20
N ILE A 837 -31.93 -16.00 -2.81
CA ILE A 837 -32.82 -15.19 -3.65
C ILE A 837 -32.11 -14.79 -4.96
N ASP A 838 -32.48 -15.45 -6.06
CA ASP A 838 -32.12 -15.13 -7.45
C ASP A 838 -32.24 -13.63 -7.76
N SER A 839 -31.17 -13.06 -8.34
CA SER A 839 -31.06 -11.64 -8.72
C SER A 839 -31.29 -10.67 -7.55
N THR A 840 -30.75 -11.00 -6.38
CA THR A 840 -30.80 -10.20 -5.15
C THR A 840 -29.52 -10.47 -4.38
N PHE A 841 -28.60 -9.51 -4.29
CA PHE A 841 -27.22 -9.72 -3.82
C PHE A 841 -27.12 -9.90 -2.32
N GLU A 842 -27.56 -11.10 -1.92
CA GLU A 842 -27.07 -11.84 -0.79
C GLU A 842 -25.58 -12.20 -0.96
N LEU A 843 -25.11 -12.95 0.02
CA LEU A 843 -24.07 -12.44 0.88
C LEU A 843 -23.92 -13.51 1.98
N PHE A 844 -22.78 -14.21 2.20
CA PHE A 844 -22.74 -15.38 3.09
C PHE A 844 -21.61 -15.50 4.13
N THR A 845 -21.88 -16.34 5.14
CA THR A 845 -21.11 -16.61 6.36
C THR A 845 -20.86 -18.14 6.43
N ALA A 846 -20.23 -18.76 5.43
CA ALA A 846 -19.59 -20.09 5.42
C ALA A 846 -18.17 -20.21 6.05
N PRO A 847 -17.93 -21.26 6.85
CA PRO A 847 -16.62 -21.54 7.39
C PRO A 847 -15.56 -22.13 6.47
N ILE A 848 -14.44 -21.42 6.47
CA ILE A 848 -13.11 -21.64 5.93
C ILE A 848 -12.31 -22.91 6.32
N ASP A 849 -13.01 -24.02 6.44
CA ASP A 849 -12.48 -25.38 6.26
C ASP A 849 -13.60 -26.33 5.74
N GLY A 850 -14.70 -25.74 5.25
CA GLY A 850 -15.98 -26.38 5.01
C GLY A 850 -16.73 -26.93 6.23
N SER A 851 -16.25 -26.81 7.48
CA SER A 851 -16.80 -27.60 8.62
C SER A 851 -18.03 -27.02 9.31
N ALA A 852 -18.56 -25.89 8.84
CA ALA A 852 -20.00 -25.63 8.91
C ALA A 852 -20.47 -25.01 7.56
N PRO A 853 -21.76 -24.63 7.41
CA PRO A 853 -22.28 -24.12 6.14
C PRO A 853 -22.28 -22.59 6.06
N ALA A 854 -22.47 -22.07 4.84
CA ALA A 854 -22.94 -20.72 4.57
C ALA A 854 -24.11 -20.31 5.49
N VAL A 855 -23.80 -19.54 6.53
CA VAL A 855 -24.74 -18.77 7.33
C VAL A 855 -24.78 -17.34 6.80
N LYS A 856 -25.22 -16.37 7.59
CA LYS A 856 -25.97 -15.29 6.95
C LYS A 856 -26.01 -14.00 7.79
N VAL A 857 -25.11 -13.01 7.64
CA VAL A 857 -25.11 -11.64 8.21
C VAL A 857 -26.43 -10.80 8.25
N HIS A 858 -27.47 -11.02 7.42
CA HIS A 858 -28.65 -10.13 7.22
C HIS A 858 -29.82 -10.01 8.26
N PRO A 859 -30.95 -9.40 7.83
CA PRO A 859 -32.30 -10.01 7.79
C PRO A 859 -32.70 -10.63 6.47
N ASP A 860 -33.76 -11.44 6.48
CA ASP A 860 -34.24 -12.05 5.25
C ASP A 860 -34.58 -10.95 4.24
N PHE A 861 -33.94 -10.99 3.07
CA PHE A 861 -34.16 -9.99 2.03
C PHE A 861 -35.61 -9.98 1.56
N THR A 862 -36.07 -8.81 1.12
CA THR A 862 -37.22 -8.76 0.20
C THR A 862 -36.66 -8.64 -1.23
N PRO A 863 -37.24 -9.29 -2.26
CA PRO A 863 -36.61 -9.43 -3.58
C PRO A 863 -36.63 -8.12 -4.41
N GLN A 864 -35.86 -7.13 -3.95
CA GLN A 864 -35.86 -5.72 -4.38
C GLN A 864 -34.79 -4.88 -3.66
N MET A 865 -33.84 -5.53 -3.00
CA MET A 865 -32.87 -4.92 -2.10
C MET A 865 -31.56 -5.68 -2.29
N ASP A 866 -30.45 -4.96 -2.32
CA ASP A 866 -29.14 -5.45 -2.74
C ASP A 866 -28.04 -4.88 -1.85
N VAL A 867 -26.94 -5.61 -1.78
CA VAL A 867 -25.69 -5.13 -1.22
C VAL A 867 -24.84 -4.53 -2.34
N GLU A 868 -24.20 -3.40 -2.05
CA GLU A 868 -23.21 -2.76 -2.90
C GLU A 868 -21.80 -3.19 -2.49
N ASP A 869 -20.96 -3.32 -3.52
CA ASP A 869 -19.62 -3.92 -3.57
C ASP A 869 -18.56 -3.30 -2.68
N SER A 870 -18.93 -2.24 -1.97
CA SER A 870 -18.03 -1.48 -1.12
C SER A 870 -17.96 -2.15 0.24
N PHE A 871 -17.03 -3.09 0.32
CA PHE A 871 -16.66 -3.86 1.48
C PHE A 871 -15.13 -3.95 1.62
N GLY A 872 -14.54 -4.08 2.83
CA GLY A 872 -13.10 -3.78 3.02
C GLY A 872 -12.53 -3.97 4.44
N PHE A 873 -11.18 -3.86 4.61
CA PHE A 873 -10.44 -4.44 5.75
C PHE A 873 -9.13 -3.71 6.30
N SER A 874 -8.34 -4.25 7.29
CA SER A 874 -7.93 -3.40 8.47
C SER A 874 -6.74 -3.52 9.52
N PRO A 875 -6.25 -4.66 10.05
CA PRO A 875 -5.78 -4.90 11.49
C PRO A 875 -6.56 -4.51 12.83
N ASP A 876 -6.54 -5.34 13.94
CA ASP A 876 -7.62 -5.67 15.01
C ASP A 876 -8.21 -7.17 15.03
N GLY A 877 -9.45 -7.58 14.60
CA GLY A 877 -10.02 -8.99 14.56
C GLY A 877 -11.53 -9.55 14.92
N GLU A 878 -12.73 -8.94 14.74
CA GLU A 878 -14.07 -9.58 15.03
C GLU A 878 -15.37 -9.36 14.16
N TYR A 879 -15.61 -8.33 13.31
CA TYR A 879 -16.90 -8.13 12.55
C TYR A 879 -17.04 -7.97 10.88
N VAL A 880 -17.64 -6.95 10.11
CA VAL A 880 -18.11 -6.82 8.61
C VAL A 880 -18.50 -5.48 7.80
N VAL A 881 -17.75 -4.93 6.83
CA VAL A 881 -18.16 -3.78 5.93
C VAL A 881 -19.23 -4.00 4.89
N TYR A 882 -20.26 -3.14 4.82
CA TYR A 882 -20.92 -2.90 3.51
C TYR A 882 -21.77 -1.68 3.34
N ILE A 883 -21.98 -1.28 2.09
CA ILE A 883 -23.10 -0.46 1.64
C ILE A 883 -24.22 -1.36 1.11
N ALA A 884 -25.49 -0.97 1.30
CA ALA A 884 -26.67 -1.61 0.75
C ALA A 884 -27.91 -0.69 0.76
N ASP A 885 -28.90 -0.98 -0.07
CA ASP A 885 -30.11 -0.14 -0.19
C ASP A 885 -31.28 -0.53 0.72
N GLU A 886 -31.31 -1.80 1.12
CA GLU A 886 -31.60 -2.25 2.46
C GLU A 886 -32.92 -1.70 3.02
N LEU A 887 -32.90 -0.56 3.70
CA LEU A 887 -34.07 -0.03 4.38
C LEU A 887 -35.20 0.31 3.43
N VAL A 888 -34.84 0.75 2.23
CA VAL A 888 -35.73 1.01 1.10
C VAL A 888 -34.84 1.00 -0.14
N ASP A 889 -34.93 -0.07 -0.93
CA ASP A 889 -34.79 -0.15 -2.40
C ASP A 889 -34.27 1.14 -3.07
N ASN A 890 -33.08 1.03 -3.68
CA ASN A 890 -32.32 2.08 -4.36
C ASN A 890 -31.90 3.28 -3.49
N ARG A 891 -31.74 3.12 -2.18
CA ARG A 891 -31.14 4.13 -1.28
C ARG A 891 -30.01 3.54 -0.44
N PHE A 892 -28.84 3.46 -1.06
CA PHE A 892 -27.62 2.91 -0.48
C PHE A 892 -27.20 3.63 0.81
N GLU A 893 -27.02 2.85 1.86
CA GLU A 893 -26.79 3.14 3.27
C GLU A 893 -25.76 2.06 3.75
N LEU A 894 -24.90 2.25 4.76
CA LEU A 894 -23.80 1.28 5.03
C LEU A 894 -24.05 0.59 6.43
N PHE A 895 -23.53 -0.60 6.75
CA PHE A 895 -24.05 -1.43 7.88
C PHE A 895 -23.09 -2.51 8.51
N SER A 896 -23.42 -3.13 9.66
CA SER A 896 -22.43 -3.82 10.56
C SER A 896 -22.98 -4.29 11.91
N ALA A 897 -22.53 -5.37 12.57
CA ALA A 897 -22.89 -6.22 13.75
C ALA A 897 -21.78 -7.16 14.31
N PRO A 898 -22.02 -8.42 14.73
CA PRO A 898 -20.97 -9.45 14.87
C PRO A 898 -20.60 -10.25 13.61
N ALA A 899 -19.31 -10.45 13.30
CA ALA A 899 -18.91 -11.46 12.31
C ALA A 899 -19.56 -12.76 12.72
N ALA A 900 -19.53 -12.89 14.05
CA ALA A 900 -20.07 -13.89 14.90
C ALA A 900 -21.51 -14.21 14.61
N GLY A 901 -22.44 -13.62 15.33
CA GLY A 901 -23.77 -13.57 14.79
C GLY A 901 -24.90 -13.36 15.76
N GLY A 902 -26.08 -13.68 15.22
CA GLY A 902 -27.33 -13.41 15.90
C GLY A 902 -27.69 -11.93 16.09
N GLY A 903 -27.04 -10.95 15.45
CA GLY A 903 -27.28 -9.51 15.69
C GLY A 903 -28.64 -8.95 15.14
N PRO A 904 -29.44 -8.10 15.87
CA PRO A 904 -30.83 -7.58 15.57
C PRO A 904 -31.07 -6.21 14.82
N SER A 905 -32.34 -5.75 14.63
CA SER A 905 -32.98 -4.73 13.70
C SER A 905 -32.49 -3.25 13.56
N ILE A 906 -31.63 -2.87 12.57
CA ILE A 906 -30.71 -1.70 12.65
C ILE A 906 -30.27 -0.88 11.27
N ARG A 907 -29.39 0.23 11.16
CA ARG A 907 -28.72 0.97 9.93
C ARG A 907 -27.74 2.23 10.09
N LEU A 908 -26.68 2.51 9.28
CA LEU A 908 -25.68 3.62 9.50
C LEU A 908 -26.02 5.14 9.52
N ASN A 909 -26.24 5.73 8.34
CA ASN A 909 -25.44 6.88 7.85
C ASN A 909 -26.05 8.19 8.34
N ALA A 910 -26.16 9.26 7.56
CA ALA A 910 -27.28 10.18 7.81
C ALA A 910 -28.56 9.38 7.52
N ALA A 911 -29.71 9.77 8.05
CA ALA A 911 -30.92 9.33 7.37
C ALA A 911 -31.03 10.10 6.06
N VAL A 912 -30.39 9.55 5.02
CA VAL A 912 -30.40 10.11 3.68
C VAL A 912 -31.83 10.29 3.19
N GLY A 913 -32.06 11.39 2.48
CA GLY A 913 -33.34 11.70 1.88
C GLY A 913 -33.73 10.68 0.80
N PRO A 914 -34.88 10.87 0.12
CA PRO A 914 -35.35 9.97 -0.93
C PRO A 914 -34.50 9.94 -2.22
N PHE A 915 -33.33 10.60 -2.22
CA PHE A 915 -32.35 10.65 -3.32
C PHE A 915 -30.90 10.71 -2.80
N GLY A 916 -30.66 10.38 -1.53
CA GLY A 916 -29.32 10.34 -0.97
C GLY A 916 -28.87 8.89 -0.89
N SER A 917 -27.64 8.64 -1.35
CA SER A 917 -26.95 7.37 -1.20
C SER A 917 -25.59 7.60 -0.56
N VAL A 918 -25.05 6.50 -0.07
CA VAL A 918 -23.67 6.29 0.37
C VAL A 918 -22.83 5.86 -0.84
N GLY A 919 -21.54 6.21 -0.87
CA GLY A 919 -20.46 5.53 -1.60
C GLY A 919 -20.54 5.40 -3.12
N ILE A 920 -21.56 5.96 -3.78
CA ILE A 920 -21.84 5.86 -5.24
C ILE A 920 -20.82 6.54 -6.18
N SER A 921 -19.53 6.28 -5.96
CA SER A 921 -18.38 6.43 -6.84
C SER A 921 -17.52 5.18 -6.64
N GLY A 922 -17.79 4.16 -7.46
CA GLY A 922 -17.46 2.77 -7.11
C GLY A 922 -16.01 2.32 -7.32
N ARG A 923 -15.82 1.03 -7.04
CA ARG A 923 -14.59 0.20 -7.06
C ARG A 923 -13.62 0.34 -5.90
N ASP A 924 -13.33 1.53 -5.37
CA ASP A 924 -12.26 1.63 -4.37
C ASP A 924 -12.52 2.63 -3.24
N GLY A 925 -12.06 2.26 -2.05
CA GLY A 925 -12.01 3.11 -0.87
C GLY A 925 -13.32 3.72 -0.37
N ALA A 926 -14.46 3.31 -0.94
CA ALA A 926 -15.79 3.86 -0.67
C ALA A 926 -16.13 3.92 0.81
N PHE A 927 -15.40 3.14 1.63
CA PHE A 927 -15.03 3.26 3.05
C PHE A 927 -13.56 2.78 3.26
N HIS A 928 -12.95 2.96 4.45
CA HIS A 928 -11.60 2.47 4.86
C HIS A 928 -11.39 2.54 6.39
N ILE A 929 -10.26 2.00 6.85
CA ILE A 929 -9.87 1.61 8.20
C ILE A 929 -8.43 2.09 8.51
N THR A 930 -8.02 2.28 9.78
CA THR A 930 -6.60 2.37 10.20
C THR A 930 -6.13 1.00 10.70
N PRO A 931 -4.82 0.71 10.57
CA PRO A 931 -4.11 -0.54 10.92
C PRO A 931 -4.32 -1.25 12.26
N ASP A 932 -5.45 -1.13 12.97
CA ASP A 932 -5.52 -1.60 14.36
C ASP A 932 -6.92 -1.70 15.05
N SER A 933 -8.10 -1.26 14.54
CA SER A 933 -9.49 -1.40 15.13
C SER A 933 -10.43 -0.34 15.87
N ARG A 934 -10.11 0.93 16.13
CA ARG A 934 -11.00 2.07 16.53
C ARG A 934 -11.98 2.71 15.42
N ARG A 935 -11.73 3.74 14.55
CA ARG A 935 -12.71 4.54 13.67
C ARG A 935 -12.85 4.23 12.11
N VAL A 936 -13.46 5.08 11.24
CA VAL A 936 -13.71 4.76 9.78
C VAL A 936 -13.83 5.89 8.72
N VAL A 937 -13.53 5.61 7.42
CA VAL A 937 -13.64 6.37 6.12
C VAL A 937 -14.89 5.96 5.26
N PHE A 938 -15.64 6.82 4.51
CA PHE A 938 -16.69 6.48 3.49
C PHE A 938 -17.04 7.73 2.64
N PHE A 939 -18.08 7.79 1.77
CA PHE A 939 -18.79 8.99 1.22
C PHE A 939 -20.33 9.11 1.36
N ALA A 940 -20.86 10.20 1.96
CA ALA A 940 -22.26 10.53 2.24
C ALA A 940 -22.60 12.05 2.15
N PRO A 941 -23.65 12.44 1.40
CA PRO A 941 -24.08 13.84 1.24
C PRO A 941 -24.57 14.57 2.51
N GLY A 942 -24.22 15.85 2.62
CA GLY A 942 -24.99 16.89 3.35
C GLY A 942 -26.02 17.58 2.42
N ASN A 943 -26.71 18.65 2.88
CA ASN A 943 -27.84 19.33 2.18
C ASN A 943 -27.62 19.85 0.73
N ASN A 944 -26.46 19.66 0.13
CA ASN A 944 -26.20 19.91 -1.29
C ASN A 944 -25.03 19.08 -1.81
N SER A 945 -24.15 18.56 -0.92
CA SER A 945 -22.81 18.16 -1.34
C SER A 945 -22.07 17.23 -0.32
N LEU A 946 -21.10 16.42 -0.76
CA LEU A 946 -20.38 15.26 -0.11
C LEU A 946 -19.59 15.55 1.21
N SER A 947 -19.94 15.11 2.41
CA SER A 947 -19.36 15.58 3.71
C SER A 947 -17.80 15.51 4.00
N ILE A 948 -17.33 14.90 5.12
CA ILE A 948 -16.19 13.93 5.28
C ILE A 948 -16.24 13.26 6.76
N TYR A 949 -15.61 12.18 7.33
CA TYR A 949 -16.00 11.38 8.57
C TYR A 949 -15.32 11.39 9.97
N SER A 950 -16.16 11.04 10.98
CA SER A 950 -16.09 9.84 11.86
C SER A 950 -17.37 9.70 12.76
N VAL A 951 -17.64 8.56 13.45
CA VAL A 951 -18.91 8.16 14.20
C VAL A 951 -18.65 7.10 15.38
N PRO A 952 -19.36 5.96 15.70
CA PRO A 952 -18.79 4.77 16.44
C PRO A 952 -19.08 3.31 15.93
N ILE A 953 -18.14 2.33 15.97
CA ILE A 953 -18.25 0.90 15.47
C ILE A 953 -19.27 0.07 16.27
N ASP A 954 -19.75 0.69 17.31
CA ASP A 954 -20.70 0.17 18.27
C ASP A 954 -21.81 1.18 18.53
N ARG A 955 -21.69 2.28 17.83
CA ARG A 955 -22.63 3.32 17.63
C ARG A 955 -23.09 4.14 18.86
N SER A 956 -22.60 3.87 20.05
CA SER A 956 -22.49 4.67 21.31
C SER A 956 -22.98 6.14 21.59
N GLU A 957 -23.11 7.05 20.60
CA GLU A 957 -22.76 9.82 19.81
C GLU A 957 -23.30 10.49 18.36
N GLU A 958 -24.02 11.64 18.25
CA GLU A 958 -24.82 12.05 17.03
C GLU A 958 -24.42 13.25 16.10
N PRO A 959 -23.72 13.07 14.97
CA PRO A 959 -22.36 14.58 14.31
C PRO A 959 -22.71 15.99 13.77
N ILE A 960 -21.81 16.37 12.88
CA ILE A 960 -21.14 17.66 12.75
C ILE A 960 -20.41 17.84 11.40
N GLN A 961 -19.11 17.97 11.50
CA GLN A 961 -18.35 19.09 11.01
C GLN A 961 -16.91 18.56 11.08
N LEU A 962 -16.14 18.78 10.03
CA LEU A 962 -14.69 18.78 9.87
C LEU A 962 -14.37 18.99 8.34
N HIS A 963 -15.29 18.74 7.38
CA HIS A 963 -15.23 19.14 5.94
C HIS A 963 -16.55 19.35 5.18
N GLN A 964 -16.73 20.50 4.51
CA GLN A 964 -17.90 21.06 3.79
C GLN A 964 -17.53 21.70 2.40
N SER A 965 -18.04 21.34 1.21
CA SER A 965 -17.39 21.71 -0.10
C SER A 965 -18.32 21.86 -1.35
N SER A 966 -17.74 21.95 -2.56
CA SER A 966 -18.36 22.05 -3.92
C SER A 966 -18.91 20.75 -4.58
N VAL A 967 -18.16 20.04 -5.47
CA VAL A 967 -18.54 18.75 -6.15
C VAL A 967 -17.34 17.77 -6.40
N SER A 968 -17.53 16.44 -6.21
CA SER A 968 -16.73 15.21 -6.57
C SER A 968 -15.32 14.91 -5.99
N VAL A 969 -15.11 13.72 -5.38
CA VAL A 969 -13.87 13.24 -4.69
C VAL A 969 -13.42 11.84 -5.15
N SER A 970 -12.11 11.55 -5.28
CA SER A 970 -11.54 10.19 -5.48
C SER A 970 -10.88 9.59 -4.22
N LEU A 971 -10.58 8.28 -4.20
CA LEU A 971 -10.51 7.46 -2.99
C LEU A 971 -9.30 6.53 -2.77
N ASP A 972 -8.99 5.67 -3.76
CA ASP A 972 -7.78 4.97 -4.33
C ASP A 972 -6.40 5.04 -3.63
N ASP A 973 -6.35 5.76 -2.54
CA ASP A 973 -5.57 6.98 -2.57
C ASP A 973 -5.43 7.43 -1.11
N VAL A 974 -6.31 6.99 -0.20
CA VAL A 974 -6.25 6.93 1.27
C VAL A 974 -4.98 6.20 1.73
N PHE A 975 -4.40 6.62 2.86
CA PHE A 975 -3.41 5.82 3.60
C PHE A 975 -3.42 6.15 5.10
N LEU A 976 -3.43 5.19 6.04
CA LEU A 976 -3.42 5.50 7.49
C LEU A 976 -2.19 4.89 8.18
N THR A 977 -1.38 5.70 8.91
CA THR A 977 -0.19 5.23 9.66
C THR A 977 -0.41 3.94 10.41
N GLY A 978 0.66 3.16 10.64
CA GLY A 978 0.66 2.05 11.60
C GLY A 978 0.49 2.48 13.07
N ASP A 979 0.95 3.69 13.48
CA ASP A 979 0.43 4.26 14.75
C ASP A 979 -1.00 4.80 14.63
N SER A 980 -1.54 4.87 13.43
CA SER A 980 -2.95 5.10 13.19
C SER A 980 -3.57 6.42 13.64
N ARG A 981 -2.84 7.55 13.81
CA ARG A 981 -3.52 8.85 14.17
C ARG A 981 -4.64 9.27 13.28
N HIS A 982 -4.36 9.02 12.01
CA HIS A 982 -4.27 10.40 9.48
C HIS A 982 -4.45 9.68 8.02
N VAL A 983 -5.49 9.82 7.19
CA VAL A 983 -5.63 9.14 5.85
C VAL A 983 -5.25 9.75 4.42
N PHE A 984 -4.01 9.82 3.84
CA PHE A 984 -3.22 10.42 2.62
C PHE A 984 -3.14 9.74 1.27
N PHE A 985 -3.54 10.37 0.14
CA PHE A 985 -4.81 11.13 -0.02
C PHE A 985 -4.81 12.68 -0.40
N LEU A 986 -4.91 12.93 -1.72
CA LEU A 986 -4.95 14.05 -2.71
C LEU A 986 -6.26 14.79 -3.16
N ARG A 987 -6.12 16.07 -3.50
CA ARG A 987 -6.79 16.94 -4.49
C ARG A 987 -5.83 17.60 -5.49
N LYS A 988 -5.21 18.70 -5.04
CA LYS A 988 -4.29 19.63 -5.68
C LYS A 988 -3.14 20.16 -4.72
N ASN A 989 -2.57 19.36 -3.79
CA ASN A 989 -1.77 19.66 -2.56
C ASN A 989 -1.26 18.47 -1.71
N VAL A 990 -0.97 18.77 -0.41
CA VAL A 990 -0.53 18.09 0.80
C VAL A 990 -1.04 18.86 2.07
N TYR A 991 -2.35 18.90 2.40
CA TYR A 991 -3.20 19.69 3.40
C TYR A 991 -4.10 19.13 4.62
N VAL A 992 -3.77 19.24 5.94
CA VAL A 992 -4.20 18.33 7.12
C VAL A 992 -5.36 18.51 8.18
N ALA A 993 -5.69 17.39 8.90
CA ALA A 993 -6.59 16.83 9.98
C ALA A 993 -6.12 15.76 11.10
N SER A 994 -6.49 15.86 12.40
CA SER A 994 -6.34 14.96 13.64
C SER A 994 -6.47 13.37 13.79
N ILE A 995 -7.52 12.50 13.89
CA ILE A 995 -9.01 12.39 13.72
C ILE A 995 -9.90 12.05 15.00
N GLY A 996 -11.22 12.40 15.00
CA GLY A 996 -12.28 12.69 16.01
C GLY A 996 -12.75 14.14 16.49
N THR A 997 -13.03 15.21 15.68
CA THR A 997 -13.43 16.68 15.95
C THR A 997 -13.70 17.75 14.77
N PRO A 998 -14.49 18.91 14.85
CA PRO A 998 -15.02 19.79 13.71
C PRO A 998 -14.45 21.21 13.18
N LEU A 999 -14.50 21.81 12.00
CA LEU A 999 -13.96 23.24 11.75
C LEU A 999 -12.39 23.63 11.72
N SER A 1000 -11.36 22.89 12.22
CA SER A 1000 -9.83 22.95 12.10
C SER A 1000 -8.74 22.37 11.07
N ALA A 1001 -8.42 22.97 9.92
CA ALA A 1001 -7.27 22.58 9.04
C ALA A 1001 -6.03 23.50 9.11
N ARG A 1002 -4.75 23.11 8.85
CA ARG A 1002 -3.67 24.14 8.72
C ARG A 1002 -2.29 23.69 8.10
N ARG A 1003 -1.38 24.63 7.68
CA ARG A 1003 -0.56 24.75 6.42
C ARG A 1003 0.97 24.34 6.18
N LEU A 1004 1.24 23.77 4.98
CA LEU A 1004 2.41 23.45 4.15
C LEU A 1004 2.53 24.65 3.13
N ASN A 1005 2.75 24.63 1.78
CA ASN A 1005 3.12 25.81 0.89
C ASN A 1005 2.49 27.26 1.15
N PRO A 1006 2.96 28.51 0.76
CA PRO A 1006 1.92 29.42 0.36
C PRO A 1006 1.01 28.78 -0.66
N LEU A 1007 1.51 28.64 -1.87
CA LEU A 1007 0.81 28.16 -3.03
C LEU A 1007 1.89 27.93 -4.12
N LEU A 1008 1.64 28.24 -5.40
CA LEU A 1008 2.43 27.80 -6.56
C LEU A 1008 2.94 28.99 -7.48
N GLN A 1009 2.40 29.33 -8.70
CA GLN A 1009 2.52 30.50 -9.70
C GLN A 1009 1.73 30.17 -11.03
N ALA A 1010 2.19 30.24 -12.31
CA ALA A 1010 1.50 29.63 -13.51
C ALA A 1010 2.18 28.34 -14.13
N GLY A 1011 1.52 27.15 -14.17
CA GLY A 1011 2.06 25.74 -14.22
C GLY A 1011 2.44 25.01 -12.88
N GLU A 1012 1.58 24.19 -12.20
CA GLU A 1012 1.79 23.35 -10.95
C GLU A 1012 0.79 22.23 -10.57
N SER A 1013 1.31 21.01 -10.58
CA SER A 1013 0.79 19.68 -10.16
C SER A 1013 1.07 19.27 -8.69
N ILE A 1014 0.96 17.99 -8.28
CA ILE A 1014 1.46 17.18 -7.12
C ILE A 1014 1.25 15.73 -7.63
N GLN A 1015 2.17 14.75 -7.59
CA GLN A 1015 1.99 13.42 -8.25
C GLN A 1015 2.89 12.28 -7.63
N GLY A 1016 2.75 11.95 -6.33
CA GLY A 1016 3.27 10.69 -5.71
C GLY A 1016 3.63 10.64 -4.18
N PHE A 1017 3.34 9.54 -3.40
CA PHE A 1017 3.83 9.13 -2.01
C PHE A 1017 3.52 7.64 -1.33
N GLN A 1018 4.10 7.10 -0.16
CA GLN A 1018 3.74 5.92 0.85
C GLN A 1018 4.45 5.99 2.30
N VAL A 1019 3.88 5.73 3.57
CA VAL A 1019 3.87 6.34 5.04
C VAL A 1019 5.01 6.37 6.15
N THR A 1020 5.22 7.43 6.98
CA THR A 1020 5.98 7.46 8.29
C THR A 1020 5.45 6.59 9.45
N PRO A 1021 6.06 5.43 9.84
CA PRO A 1021 5.57 4.69 11.00
C PRO A 1021 5.77 5.48 12.30
N GLY A 1022 6.93 6.11 12.46
CA GLY A 1022 7.22 6.93 13.63
C GLY A 1022 6.37 8.20 13.69
N GLY A 1023 5.83 8.62 12.55
CA GLY A 1023 5.20 9.91 12.36
C GLY A 1023 6.11 11.05 12.82
N GLN A 1024 7.00 11.56 11.97
CA GLN A 1024 7.36 13.00 12.03
C GLN A 1024 7.56 13.58 10.60
N SER A 1025 7.02 12.95 9.55
CA SER A 1025 7.72 12.87 8.26
C SER A 1025 6.90 12.58 7.02
N VAL A 1026 7.20 13.03 5.79
CA VAL A 1026 6.35 12.81 4.56
C VAL A 1026 6.97 12.92 3.05
N ALA A 1027 8.23 13.28 2.67
CA ALA A 1027 9.21 13.39 1.48
C ALA A 1027 9.08 14.06 0.03
N TYR A 1028 8.97 15.38 -0.21
CA TYR A 1028 8.75 16.21 -1.48
C TYR A 1028 8.72 15.48 -2.89
N ARG A 1029 7.94 16.01 -3.84
CA ARG A 1029 7.82 15.84 -5.30
C ARG A 1029 7.27 17.24 -5.75
N ALA A 1030 7.34 17.84 -6.94
CA ALA A 1030 7.62 19.27 -7.09
C ALA A 1030 8.13 19.74 -8.42
N SER A 1031 7.31 20.18 -9.34
CA SER A 1031 7.84 20.61 -10.61
C SER A 1031 8.29 22.06 -10.60
N LEU A 1032 9.32 22.50 -11.33
CA LEU A 1032 9.61 23.92 -11.64
C LEU A 1032 9.69 23.98 -13.20
N ASN A 1033 9.90 25.18 -13.71
CA ASN A 1033 10.59 25.49 -14.96
C ASN A 1033 10.05 24.94 -16.27
N GLY A 1034 8.84 24.39 -16.37
CA GLY A 1034 8.12 24.23 -17.66
C GLY A 1034 8.86 23.49 -18.77
N SER A 1035 9.93 22.84 -18.38
CA SER A 1035 10.76 21.99 -19.18
C SER A 1035 10.16 20.59 -19.19
N GLY A 1036 9.75 20.09 -18.01
CA GLY A 1036 9.12 18.77 -17.80
C GLY A 1036 9.59 17.93 -16.60
N GLY A 1037 10.85 18.09 -16.17
CA GLY A 1037 11.77 17.09 -15.61
C GLY A 1037 11.42 16.50 -14.26
N SER A 1038 12.32 16.58 -13.22
CA SER A 1038 12.05 16.37 -11.76
C SER A 1038 13.12 16.44 -10.64
N GLU A 1039 12.92 17.18 -9.54
CA GLU A 1039 13.87 17.52 -8.43
C GLU A 1039 13.38 16.85 -7.03
N LEU A 1040 13.56 17.15 -5.69
CA LEU A 1040 12.95 16.38 -4.49
C LEU A 1040 13.36 16.80 -3.03
N TYR A 1041 12.52 17.19 -2.04
CA TYR A 1041 13.01 17.71 -0.74
C TYR A 1041 12.15 17.60 0.58
N LEU A 1042 12.71 17.81 1.80
CA LEU A 1042 12.15 17.17 3.03
C LEU A 1042 11.90 17.91 4.38
N SER A 1043 10.73 17.54 4.99
CA SER A 1043 9.75 18.14 5.94
C SER A 1043 9.31 17.50 7.29
N PHE A 1044 10.02 17.92 8.34
CA PHE A 1044 9.88 17.61 9.77
C PHE A 1044 8.61 18.17 10.44
N VAL A 1045 7.62 17.33 10.63
CA VAL A 1045 6.33 17.63 11.23
C VAL A 1045 6.44 18.34 12.59
N PRO A 1046 6.29 19.67 12.61
CA PRO A 1046 5.99 20.75 14.45
C PRO A 1046 5.21 20.04 15.53
N SER A 1047 5.93 19.25 16.31
CA SER A 1047 5.52 18.88 17.67
C SER A 1047 4.89 20.08 18.41
N PRO A 1048 3.76 19.91 19.13
CA PRO A 1048 2.91 20.98 19.67
C PRO A 1048 3.55 21.80 20.81
N HIS A 1049 4.82 21.55 21.15
CA HIS A 1049 5.40 21.92 22.45
C HIS A 1049 6.68 22.76 22.38
N VAL A 1050 6.76 23.73 21.46
CA VAL A 1050 7.75 24.83 21.53
C VAL A 1050 7.07 26.20 21.59
N ARG A 1051 6.81 26.71 22.81
CA ARG A 1051 6.44 28.11 23.03
C ARG A 1051 7.68 29.00 23.07
N ALA A 1052 7.89 29.80 22.02
CA ALA A 1052 8.91 30.84 22.03
C ALA A 1052 8.69 31.85 23.18
N PRO A 1053 9.74 32.28 23.90
CA PRO A 1053 9.62 33.24 25.00
C PRO A 1053 9.25 34.63 24.49
N ARG A 1054 8.20 35.24 25.07
CA ARG A 1054 7.74 36.58 24.68
C ARG A 1054 8.83 37.65 24.89
N PRO A 1055 9.04 38.58 23.93
CA PRO A 1055 9.92 39.73 24.15
C PRO A 1055 9.33 40.69 25.21
N PRO A 1056 10.17 41.41 25.98
CA PRO A 1056 9.69 42.37 26.97
C PRO A 1056 9.00 43.57 26.32
N ALA A 1057 7.82 43.95 26.82
CA ALA A 1057 7.07 45.09 26.32
C ALA A 1057 7.78 46.44 26.59
N SER A 1058 8.03 47.21 25.54
CA SER A 1058 8.70 48.51 25.61
C SER A 1058 7.71 49.67 25.81
N GLY A 1059 7.68 50.26 27.01
CA GLY A 1059 6.91 51.49 27.24
C GLY A 1059 6.63 51.82 28.70
N GLY A 1060 7.51 52.57 29.36
CA GLY A 1060 7.31 52.95 30.78
C GLY A 1060 8.43 53.79 31.39
N THR A 1061 8.60 55.03 30.96
CA THR A 1061 9.59 55.93 31.57
C THR A 1061 9.18 56.38 32.96
N THR A 1062 9.97 56.08 34.00
CA THR A 1062 9.98 56.84 35.26
C THR A 1062 11.40 56.92 35.81
N ARG A 1063 11.84 58.13 36.15
CA ARG A 1063 13.12 58.37 36.84
C ARG A 1063 12.98 58.11 38.33
N ILE A 1064 14.03 57.59 38.96
CA ILE A 1064 14.93 58.30 39.90
C ILE A 1064 15.97 57.28 40.37
N GLY A 1065 17.24 57.70 40.50
CA GLY A 1065 18.32 56.81 40.94
C GLY A 1065 19.00 57.31 42.20
N ARG A 1066 19.74 56.41 42.85
CA ARG A 1066 20.96 56.73 43.59
C ARG A 1066 21.89 55.54 43.67
#